data_AF-A0A6A6HQE7-F1
#
_entry.id   AF-A0A6A6HQE7-F1
#
_cell.length_a   1.000
_cell.length_b   1.000
_cell.length_c   1.000
_cell.angle_alpha   90.00
_cell.angle_beta   90.00
_cell.angle_gamma   90.00
#
_symmetry.space_group_name_H-M   'P 1'
#
loop_
_entity.id
_entity.type
_entity.pdbx_description
1 polymer ?
#
loop_
_entity_poly.entity_id
_entity_poly.type
_entity_poly.pdbx_seq_one_letter_code
_entity_poly.pdbx_strand_id
1 'polypeptide(L)'
;MRIPATSIIVCLTQLAAATGPHILVPHHRHFWDPSVPKPWYKNCTDTPANVTLQDQELLQWMSANFADSETTAYVSVQIWPQDGKKIIDMEKFAYELESATCIEAFSLRFKTTPAFQDAKAAWETVNSDEQNSFFLVADTEKCATDERAPWMITHATFDEAKRMTSLQAIKKEWAEVIQSYVIDFGNVDTAPQKRAVLVDESFTVPLDWAWPSELLKVDDNPFLKLKADCIECGTKGSLVFAAHVEGDIIKGLTQALFSATPRGIEGNVNIEVEFDGHYEFLGTEDFASRSFELGRIPVPILLASLSVPGFFTFGPNVLVKAGYDLESIKGQAKVSAGATATVPPGSILSAELISKQVKFDGWLPEFNAQPLECEAEINVQGHIWAGLAPSINIVILEKGISLDIELRFLELTINATSGSDPSGFCPNNPAPFGVNLDVWLGSSLTIEGWESLRGSRNDLLNVEVFKNDTLYHLPPVCFAFGTASPGSCNVLLEDEEDRVWWENEIANPAEFFPRASRDPYYLSCDKNSKRWPIRLDDYPSGPSLIEAGIPSTTSVPIPPIMYPLVLCAEGDETTCAPSQWAVKVLKAKDEGDQALINTKNWAAEHVYEGNWVRDYWGKLAEEEHLKSCDKVNAIFEIKNDDGFASRMLSNLGTTKTFLDLMTLLPEKENHIKYLMFAGKNLDGKFKEAKDSGGLPNTAIKRACSLGRIVGVCQYMKARETRDSLLETIRRLHSILDAMDDDPNVIGQTPAEFKGFALAHEEWFIGFYKNGIKNAQTRLQDYANWMMTKRKAEYEALGRDLQTAIRELADGSQWEKYCPDAFDYPVHA
;
A
#
# COMPACT_ATOMS: atom_id res chain seq x y z
N MET A 1 16.59 24.71 36.14
CA MET A 1 18.04 24.43 36.12
C MET A 1 18.48 24.50 34.66
N ARG A 2 19.15 25.58 34.24
CA ARG A 2 19.53 25.79 32.83
C ARG A 2 20.91 25.18 32.60
N ILE A 3 20.97 24.12 31.80
CA ILE A 3 22.24 23.54 31.34
C ILE A 3 22.81 24.51 30.29
N PRO A 4 24.09 24.94 30.38
CA PRO A 4 24.66 25.90 29.45
C PRO A 4 24.82 25.28 28.06
N ALA A 5 24.46 26.03 27.02
CA ALA A 5 24.50 25.62 25.62
C ALA A 5 25.89 25.12 25.15
N THR A 6 26.96 25.53 25.84
CA THR A 6 28.33 25.05 25.61
C THR A 6 28.54 23.58 25.99
N SER A 7 27.77 23.03 26.93
CA SER A 7 27.84 21.59 27.29
C SER A 7 27.11 20.70 26.27
N ILE A 8 26.09 21.22 25.59
CA ILE A 8 25.34 20.48 24.55
C ILE A 8 26.17 20.40 23.26
N ILE A 9 26.92 21.45 22.91
CA ILE A 9 27.79 21.46 21.72
C ILE A 9 28.99 20.52 21.89
N VAL A 10 29.57 20.39 23.10
CA VAL A 10 30.67 19.44 23.35
C VAL A 10 30.18 17.98 23.38
N CYS A 11 28.96 17.71 23.84
CA CYS A 11 28.34 16.38 23.70
C CYS A 11 27.98 16.04 22.24
N LEU A 12 27.49 17.00 21.46
CA LEU A 12 27.15 16.78 20.04
C LEU A 12 28.40 16.65 19.14
N THR A 13 29.50 17.35 19.43
CA THR A 13 30.75 17.17 18.68
C THR A 13 31.50 15.90 19.07
N GLN A 14 31.32 15.36 20.28
CA GLN A 14 31.81 14.03 20.64
C GLN A 14 30.98 12.89 20.01
N LEU A 15 29.68 13.09 19.74
CA LEU A 15 28.84 12.14 19.01
C LEU A 15 29.08 12.14 17.49
N ALA A 16 29.54 13.27 16.92
CA ALA A 16 29.88 13.37 15.49
C ALA A 16 31.30 12.90 15.14
N ALA A 17 32.15 12.56 16.13
CA ALA A 17 33.55 12.19 15.93
C ALA A 17 33.83 10.67 15.91
N ALA A 18 32.80 9.81 16.00
CA ALA A 18 32.97 8.36 16.15
C ALA A 18 32.44 7.53 14.96
N THR A 19 32.44 8.07 13.74
CA THR A 19 32.02 7.34 12.53
C THR A 19 33.16 7.08 11.53
N GLY A 20 34.41 7.17 11.96
CA GLY A 20 35.54 6.68 11.17
C GLY A 20 35.63 5.14 11.21
N PRO A 21 36.18 4.48 10.19
CA PRO A 21 36.37 3.03 10.22
C PRO A 21 37.21 2.63 11.44
N HIS A 22 36.81 1.57 12.13
CA HIS A 22 37.62 0.94 13.16
C HIS A 22 38.82 0.28 12.51
N ILE A 23 39.96 0.94 12.65
CA ILE A 23 41.24 0.43 12.17
C ILE A 23 41.57 -0.81 13.00
N LEU A 24 41.62 -1.96 12.34
CA LEU A 24 42.11 -3.18 12.94
C LEU A 24 43.59 -3.02 13.25
N VAL A 25 44.00 -3.50 14.41
CA VAL A 25 45.41 -3.51 14.82
C VAL A 25 46.04 -4.85 14.41
N PRO A 26 47.35 -4.88 14.14
CA PRO A 26 48.04 -6.13 13.90
C PRO A 26 47.84 -7.16 15.03
N HIS A 27 47.48 -8.39 14.67
CA HIS A 27 47.50 -9.52 15.60
C HIS A 27 48.92 -10.13 15.56
N HIS A 28 49.70 -9.84 16.61
CA HIS A 28 51.10 -10.25 16.67
C HIS A 28 51.27 -11.76 16.49
N ARG A 29 52.22 -12.14 15.63
CA ARG A 29 52.47 -13.52 15.18
C ARG A 29 52.70 -14.51 16.31
N HIS A 30 53.30 -14.10 17.42
CA HIS A 30 53.55 -14.97 18.57
C HIS A 30 52.29 -15.46 19.30
N PHE A 31 51.11 -14.89 19.00
CA PHE A 31 49.84 -15.39 19.54
C PHE A 31 49.26 -16.57 18.75
N TRP A 32 49.55 -16.67 17.45
CA TRP A 32 48.88 -17.60 16.54
C TRP A 32 49.83 -18.51 15.74
N ASP A 33 51.10 -18.13 15.58
CA ASP A 33 52.12 -18.94 14.92
C ASP A 33 52.99 -19.65 15.98
N PRO A 34 52.86 -20.98 16.14
CA PRO A 34 53.63 -21.72 17.13
C PRO A 34 55.13 -21.79 16.82
N SER A 35 55.55 -21.41 15.60
CA SER A 35 56.97 -21.34 15.24
C SER A 35 57.68 -20.08 15.75
N VAL A 36 56.92 -19.07 16.19
CA VAL A 36 57.48 -17.82 16.74
C VAL A 36 57.54 -17.88 18.27
N PRO A 37 58.73 -17.71 18.88
CA PRO A 37 58.87 -17.68 20.33
C PRO A 37 58.05 -16.57 20.97
N LYS A 38 57.41 -16.86 22.11
CA LYS A 38 56.66 -15.86 22.87
C LYS A 38 57.62 -14.85 23.54
N PRO A 39 57.37 -13.53 23.44
CA PRO A 39 58.32 -12.48 23.84
C PRO A 39 58.82 -12.56 25.29
N TRP A 40 58.03 -13.14 26.20
CA TRP A 40 58.36 -13.26 27.63
C TRP A 40 59.23 -14.47 28.00
N TYR A 41 59.55 -15.38 27.07
CA TYR A 41 60.50 -16.45 27.33
C TYR A 41 61.95 -15.92 27.26
N LYS A 42 62.57 -15.73 28.43
CA LYS A 42 63.93 -15.14 28.57
C LYS A 42 65.08 -15.98 28.01
N ASN A 43 64.86 -17.25 27.62
CA ASN A 43 65.92 -18.21 27.22
C ASN A 43 65.67 -18.88 25.84
N CYS A 44 65.17 -18.15 24.85
CA CYS A 44 65.02 -18.68 23.49
C CYS A 44 66.30 -18.56 22.64
N THR A 45 67.46 -19.00 23.15
CA THR A 45 68.74 -18.95 22.42
C THR A 45 68.95 -20.11 21.44
N ASP A 46 68.08 -21.13 21.49
CA ASP A 46 68.25 -22.38 20.73
C ASP A 46 67.28 -22.52 19.54
N THR A 47 66.43 -21.51 19.29
CA THR A 47 65.52 -21.50 18.13
C THR A 47 66.21 -20.78 16.97
N PRO A 48 66.43 -21.44 15.81
CA PRO A 48 67.05 -20.81 14.65
C PRO A 48 66.24 -19.61 14.14
N ALA A 49 66.94 -18.57 13.69
CA ALA A 49 66.31 -17.37 13.14
C ALA A 49 65.48 -17.70 11.90
N ASN A 50 64.19 -17.35 11.89
CA ASN A 50 63.34 -17.54 10.71
C ASN A 50 63.44 -16.32 9.77
N VAL A 51 64.58 -16.23 9.08
CA VAL A 51 64.96 -15.15 8.14
C VAL A 51 64.77 -15.53 6.67
N THR A 52 64.21 -16.73 6.42
CA THR A 52 64.03 -17.28 5.08
C THR A 52 62.93 -16.55 4.31
N LEU A 53 63.29 -16.03 3.14
CA LEU A 53 62.37 -15.40 2.19
C LEU A 53 61.33 -16.41 1.66
N GLN A 54 60.04 -16.05 1.70
CA GLN A 54 58.92 -16.91 1.34
C GLN A 54 58.27 -16.47 0.02
N ASP A 55 57.57 -17.39 -0.66
CA ASP A 55 56.71 -17.05 -1.81
C ASP A 55 55.38 -16.40 -1.41
N GLN A 56 55.02 -16.51 -0.13
CA GLN A 56 53.75 -16.04 0.42
C GLN A 56 53.91 -15.70 1.90
N GLU A 57 53.02 -14.86 2.41
CA GLU A 57 52.96 -14.53 3.84
C GLU A 57 51.52 -14.57 4.35
N LEU A 58 51.33 -15.09 5.56
CA LEU A 58 50.06 -15.01 6.29
C LEU A 58 50.16 -13.88 7.29
N LEU A 59 49.22 -12.94 7.26
CA LEU A 59 49.13 -11.79 8.15
C LEU A 59 47.75 -11.79 8.81
N GLN A 60 47.70 -11.56 10.12
CA GLN A 60 46.44 -11.45 10.88
C GLN A 60 46.26 -10.08 11.52
N TRP A 61 45.03 -9.57 11.53
CA TRP A 61 44.63 -8.35 12.23
C TRP A 61 43.47 -8.64 13.17
N MET A 62 43.30 -7.82 14.20
CA MET A 62 42.22 -7.95 15.17
C MET A 62 41.68 -6.59 15.68
N SER A 63 40.49 -6.61 16.29
CA SER A 63 39.91 -5.42 16.92
C SER A 63 40.73 -4.95 18.12
N ALA A 64 40.95 -3.64 18.25
CA ALA A 64 41.70 -3.03 19.35
C ALA A 64 40.90 -3.06 20.67
N ASN A 65 40.97 -4.16 21.42
CA ASN A 65 40.74 -4.27 22.88
C ASN A 65 40.95 -5.74 23.30
N PHE A 66 42.08 -6.03 23.95
CA PHE A 66 42.60 -7.37 24.19
C PHE A 66 42.17 -8.01 25.52
N ALA A 67 41.02 -7.63 26.08
CA ALA A 67 40.61 -8.13 27.40
C ALA A 67 39.10 -8.41 27.49
N ASP A 68 38.77 -9.70 27.58
CA ASP A 68 37.55 -10.26 28.17
C ASP A 68 36.19 -10.09 27.48
N SER A 69 36.10 -10.00 26.14
CA SER A 69 34.80 -10.00 25.45
C SER A 69 34.68 -11.11 24.40
N GLU A 70 33.53 -11.77 24.34
CA GLU A 70 33.08 -12.71 23.28
C GLU A 70 32.96 -12.07 21.87
N THR A 71 33.58 -10.90 21.63
CA THR A 71 33.34 -10.02 20.48
C THR A 71 34.61 -9.57 19.76
N THR A 72 35.72 -10.32 19.84
CA THR A 72 36.94 -10.00 19.10
C THR A 72 36.81 -10.44 17.64
N ALA A 73 37.00 -9.51 16.71
CA ALA A 73 37.01 -9.81 15.27
C ALA A 73 38.44 -10.07 14.80
N TYR A 74 38.65 -11.15 14.03
CA TYR A 74 39.93 -11.51 13.40
C TYR A 74 39.80 -11.54 11.88
N VAL A 75 40.83 -11.06 11.19
CA VAL A 75 40.96 -11.14 9.73
C VAL A 75 42.29 -11.80 9.40
N SER A 76 42.25 -12.90 8.64
CA SER A 76 43.44 -13.58 8.14
C SER A 76 43.61 -13.31 6.65
N VAL A 77 44.82 -12.93 6.26
CA VAL A 77 45.14 -12.60 4.88
C VAL A 77 46.41 -13.34 4.48
N GLN A 78 46.29 -14.21 3.50
CA GLN A 78 47.43 -14.81 2.84
C GLN A 78 47.72 -14.05 1.54
N ILE A 79 48.96 -13.62 1.35
CA ILE A 79 49.37 -12.80 0.21
C ILE A 79 50.52 -13.44 -0.56
N TRP A 80 50.47 -13.33 -1.88
CA TRP A 80 51.56 -13.68 -2.80
C TRP A 80 52.03 -12.41 -3.51
N PRO A 81 53.34 -12.11 -3.52
CA PRO A 81 53.80 -10.86 -4.10
C PRO A 81 53.82 -10.81 -5.64
N GLN A 82 53.79 -9.61 -6.20
CA GLN A 82 53.94 -9.34 -7.65
C GLN A 82 55.30 -9.77 -8.19
N ASP A 83 55.32 -10.13 -9.47
CA ASP A 83 56.50 -10.56 -10.24
C ASP A 83 57.25 -11.77 -9.66
N GLY A 84 56.60 -12.59 -8.82
CA GLY A 84 57.24 -13.73 -8.16
C GLY A 84 58.33 -13.31 -7.17
N LYS A 85 58.33 -12.05 -6.72
CA LYS A 85 59.23 -11.58 -5.66
C LYS A 85 58.91 -12.31 -4.36
N LYS A 86 59.94 -12.49 -3.52
CA LYS A 86 59.75 -13.09 -2.20
C LYS A 86 59.27 -12.07 -1.18
N ILE A 87 58.72 -12.55 -0.06
CA ILE A 87 58.25 -11.75 1.07
C ILE A 87 58.69 -12.36 2.40
N ILE A 88 58.88 -11.51 3.41
CA ILE A 88 59.10 -11.94 4.79
C ILE A 88 58.47 -10.95 5.76
N ASP A 89 57.78 -11.47 6.78
CA ASP A 89 57.34 -10.70 7.94
C ASP A 89 58.47 -10.59 8.98
N MET A 90 58.76 -9.35 9.40
CA MET A 90 59.77 -9.06 10.39
C MET A 90 59.50 -9.73 11.75
N GLU A 91 58.24 -9.97 12.13
CA GLU A 91 57.91 -10.65 13.39
C GLU A 91 58.47 -12.07 13.49
N LYS A 92 58.75 -12.73 12.35
CA LYS A 92 59.36 -14.07 12.32
C LYS A 92 60.79 -14.13 12.84
N PHE A 93 61.52 -13.02 12.80
CA PHE A 93 62.92 -12.96 13.24
C PHE A 93 63.23 -11.80 14.18
N ALA A 94 62.24 -10.94 14.49
CA ALA A 94 62.43 -9.78 15.35
C ALA A 94 63.02 -10.13 16.72
N TYR A 95 62.71 -11.32 17.27
CA TYR A 95 63.26 -11.78 18.54
C TYR A 95 64.79 -12.01 18.51
N GLU A 96 65.40 -12.23 17.34
CA GLU A 96 66.85 -12.37 17.14
C GLU A 96 67.58 -11.05 16.96
N LEU A 97 66.84 -9.94 16.85
CA LEU A 97 67.44 -8.62 16.72
C LEU A 97 67.85 -8.07 18.10
N GLU A 98 69.05 -7.52 18.21
CA GLU A 98 69.48 -6.69 19.34
C GLU A 98 68.82 -5.31 19.24
N SER A 99 68.78 -4.73 18.03
CA SER A 99 68.13 -3.45 17.73
C SER A 99 67.69 -3.39 16.27
N ALA A 100 66.67 -2.58 15.98
CA ALA A 100 66.25 -2.24 14.63
C ALA A 100 66.01 -0.73 14.50
N THR A 101 66.31 -0.17 13.33
CA THR A 101 65.91 1.20 12.94
C THR A 101 65.24 1.09 11.58
N CYS A 102 64.02 1.62 11.44
CA CYS A 102 63.16 1.36 10.27
C CYS A 102 62.68 2.66 9.61
N ILE A 103 63.55 3.66 9.54
CA ILE A 103 63.25 5.01 9.02
C ILE A 103 64.11 5.23 7.77
N GLU A 104 63.51 5.24 6.59
CA GLU A 104 64.13 5.45 5.24
C GLU A 104 65.13 4.36 4.79
N ALA A 105 65.88 3.76 5.71
CA ALA A 105 66.72 2.58 5.50
C ALA A 105 66.64 1.69 6.74
N PHE A 106 66.60 0.37 6.56
CA PHE A 106 66.51 -0.56 7.68
C PHE A 106 67.90 -0.89 8.18
N SER A 107 68.17 -0.65 9.46
CA SER A 107 69.39 -1.11 10.12
C SER A 107 69.04 -2.15 11.16
N LEU A 108 69.41 -3.40 10.90
CA LEU A 108 69.04 -4.57 11.70
C LEU A 108 70.29 -5.16 12.33
N ARG A 109 70.42 -5.08 13.65
CA ARG A 109 71.55 -5.66 14.40
C ARG A 109 71.10 -6.95 15.06
N PHE A 110 71.84 -8.04 14.84
CA PHE A 110 71.50 -9.38 15.35
C PHE A 110 72.22 -9.69 16.67
N LYS A 111 71.52 -10.40 17.56
CA LYS A 111 72.05 -10.87 18.84
C LYS A 111 73.19 -11.87 18.66
N THR A 112 73.04 -12.80 17.72
CA THR A 112 73.95 -13.93 17.52
C THR A 112 74.58 -13.91 16.13
N THR A 113 75.80 -14.44 16.01
CA THR A 113 76.49 -14.58 14.71
C THR A 113 75.75 -15.54 13.77
N PRO A 114 75.22 -16.70 14.20
CA PRO A 114 74.46 -17.59 13.32
C PRO A 114 73.25 -16.90 12.68
N ALA A 115 72.41 -16.22 13.46
CA ALA A 115 71.24 -15.51 12.93
C ALA A 115 71.61 -14.44 11.89
N PHE A 116 72.72 -13.72 12.12
CA PHE A 116 73.26 -12.77 11.15
C PHE A 116 73.73 -13.45 9.86
N GLN A 117 74.44 -14.58 9.96
CA GLN A 117 74.93 -15.32 8.79
C GLN A 117 73.77 -15.94 7.98
N ASP A 118 72.73 -16.42 8.65
CA ASP A 118 71.51 -16.92 7.99
C ASP A 118 70.80 -15.79 7.25
N ALA A 119 70.69 -14.60 7.85
CA ALA A 119 70.09 -13.43 7.22
C ALA A 119 70.92 -12.96 6.03
N LYS A 120 72.25 -12.95 6.17
CA LYS A 120 73.17 -12.66 5.06
C LYS A 120 72.96 -13.62 3.91
N ALA A 121 73.00 -14.92 4.16
CA ALA A 121 72.81 -15.94 3.13
C ALA A 121 71.44 -15.82 2.43
N ALA A 122 70.39 -15.49 3.18
CA ALA A 122 69.03 -15.34 2.63
C ALA A 122 68.84 -14.05 1.83
N TRP A 123 69.48 -12.94 2.21
CA TRP A 123 69.18 -11.61 1.67
C TRP A 123 70.27 -11.05 0.75
N GLU A 124 71.48 -11.60 0.73
CA GLU A 124 72.57 -11.16 -0.16
C GLU A 124 72.23 -11.32 -1.65
N THR A 125 71.25 -12.17 -1.98
CA THR A 125 70.74 -12.36 -3.34
C THR A 125 70.22 -11.07 -3.97
N VAL A 126 69.73 -10.09 -3.18
CA VAL A 126 69.27 -8.79 -3.72
C VAL A 126 70.38 -7.98 -4.36
N ASN A 127 71.64 -8.23 -3.96
CA ASN A 127 72.78 -7.51 -4.48
C ASN A 127 73.30 -8.07 -5.82
N SER A 128 72.78 -9.22 -6.24
CA SER A 128 73.32 -9.95 -7.39
C SER A 128 72.86 -9.38 -8.75
N ASP A 129 71.72 -8.68 -8.78
CA ASP A 129 71.15 -8.04 -9.96
C ASP A 129 70.29 -6.84 -9.52
N GLU A 130 70.26 -5.75 -10.30
CA GLU A 130 69.44 -4.57 -9.99
C GLU A 130 67.92 -4.87 -9.98
N GLN A 131 67.49 -5.97 -10.61
CA GLN A 131 66.10 -6.44 -10.59
C GLN A 131 65.77 -7.30 -9.35
N ASN A 132 66.77 -7.80 -8.63
CA ASN A 132 66.52 -8.66 -7.47
C ASN A 132 66.04 -7.81 -6.29
N SER A 133 64.80 -8.05 -5.88
CA SER A 133 64.20 -7.41 -4.72
C SER A 133 63.27 -8.38 -4.00
N PHE A 134 63.03 -8.13 -2.72
CA PHE A 134 62.02 -8.83 -1.92
C PHE A 134 61.23 -7.82 -1.08
N PHE A 135 60.08 -8.24 -0.58
CA PHE A 135 59.26 -7.43 0.31
C PHE A 135 59.50 -7.79 1.78
N LEU A 136 59.74 -6.79 2.61
CA LEU A 136 59.78 -6.90 4.07
C LEU A 136 58.52 -6.25 4.64
N VAL A 137 57.70 -7.01 5.37
CA VAL A 137 56.58 -6.43 6.14
C VAL A 137 57.13 -6.01 7.50
N ALA A 138 57.12 -4.72 7.77
CA ALA A 138 57.67 -4.15 8.99
C ALA A 138 56.52 -3.79 9.94
N ASP A 139 56.44 -4.53 11.05
CA ASP A 139 55.50 -4.30 12.14
C ASP A 139 56.06 -4.92 13.41
N THR A 140 56.85 -4.14 14.14
CA THR A 140 57.42 -4.59 15.41
C THR A 140 57.61 -3.38 16.31
N GLU A 141 57.49 -3.58 17.63
CA GLU A 141 57.85 -2.57 18.63
C GLU A 141 59.27 -2.00 18.40
N LYS A 142 60.19 -2.80 17.82
CA LYS A 142 61.57 -2.38 17.51
C LYS A 142 61.66 -1.40 16.35
N CYS A 143 60.66 -1.34 15.48
CA CYS A 143 60.56 -0.35 14.42
C CYS A 143 59.80 0.92 14.84
N ALA A 144 59.29 0.98 16.09
CA ALA A 144 58.49 2.09 16.61
C ALA A 144 57.31 2.49 15.71
N THR A 145 56.67 1.49 15.08
CA THR A 145 55.46 1.63 14.26
C THR A 145 54.49 0.51 14.62
N ASP A 146 53.22 0.86 14.73
CA ASP A 146 52.11 -0.08 14.96
C ASP A 146 51.37 -0.42 13.65
N GLU A 147 51.84 0.12 12.50
CA GLU A 147 51.28 -0.12 11.18
C GLU A 147 52.06 -1.22 10.44
N ARG A 148 51.36 -2.26 9.96
CA ARG A 148 51.88 -3.23 8.98
C ARG A 148 52.03 -2.59 7.61
N ALA A 149 53.27 -2.19 7.28
CA ALA A 149 53.61 -1.62 5.99
C ALA A 149 54.55 -2.56 5.20
N PRO A 150 54.30 -2.79 3.90
CA PRO A 150 55.23 -3.50 3.05
C PRO A 150 56.33 -2.56 2.54
N TRP A 151 57.56 -3.04 2.58
CA TRP A 151 58.75 -2.33 2.10
C TRP A 151 59.47 -3.16 1.05
N MET A 152 59.74 -2.58 -0.10
CA MET A 152 60.56 -3.22 -1.14
C MET A 152 62.03 -3.03 -0.81
N ILE A 153 62.75 -4.13 -0.61
CA ILE A 153 64.18 -4.17 -0.38
C ILE A 153 64.91 -4.37 -1.70
N THR A 154 65.74 -3.40 -2.09
CA THR A 154 66.46 -3.41 -3.38
C THR A 154 67.97 -3.61 -3.21
N HIS A 155 68.49 -3.42 -1.99
CA HIS A 155 69.92 -3.56 -1.71
C HIS A 155 70.14 -3.90 -0.24
N ALA A 156 71.17 -4.70 0.06
CA ALA A 156 71.54 -5.10 1.42
C ALA A 156 73.06 -5.02 1.63
N THR A 157 73.50 -4.42 2.73
CA THR A 157 74.92 -4.39 3.11
C THR A 157 75.11 -5.06 4.47
N PHE A 158 76.23 -5.77 4.64
CA PHE A 158 76.46 -6.63 5.80
C PHE A 158 77.78 -6.25 6.49
N ASP A 159 77.70 -5.84 7.76
CA ASP A 159 78.84 -5.57 8.64
C ASP A 159 78.99 -6.72 9.63
N GLU A 160 79.87 -7.68 9.31
CA GLU A 160 80.07 -8.88 10.12
C GLU A 160 80.62 -8.58 11.53
N ALA A 161 81.46 -7.55 11.65
CA ALA A 161 82.06 -7.16 12.93
C ALA A 161 80.99 -6.65 13.91
N LYS A 162 79.97 -5.96 13.39
CA LYS A 162 78.85 -5.44 14.18
C LYS A 162 77.61 -6.33 14.15
N ARG A 163 77.61 -7.44 13.38
CA ARG A 163 76.44 -8.29 13.10
C ARG A 163 75.23 -7.46 12.66
N MET A 164 75.49 -6.52 11.75
CA MET A 164 74.52 -5.52 11.36
C MET A 164 74.27 -5.56 9.86
N THR A 165 73.00 -5.58 9.49
CA THR A 165 72.54 -5.53 8.11
C THR A 165 71.90 -4.17 7.86
N SER A 166 72.31 -3.47 6.80
CA SER A 166 71.64 -2.24 6.36
C SER A 166 70.93 -2.50 5.03
N LEU A 167 69.62 -2.35 4.99
CA LEU A 167 68.78 -2.57 3.82
C LEU A 167 68.29 -1.24 3.26
N GLN A 168 68.43 -1.06 1.94
CA GLN A 168 67.77 0.01 1.22
C GLN A 168 66.31 -0.40 0.97
N ALA A 169 65.37 0.39 1.48
CA ALA A 169 63.96 0.05 1.53
C ALA A 169 63.09 1.17 0.95
N ILE A 170 62.07 0.83 0.17
CA ILE A 170 61.08 1.77 -0.37
C ILE A 170 59.70 1.36 0.15
N LYS A 171 59.01 2.24 0.90
CA LYS A 171 57.64 1.97 1.36
C LYS A 171 56.74 1.81 0.14
N LYS A 172 55.91 0.77 0.15
CA LYS A 172 54.95 0.46 -0.92
C LYS A 172 53.53 0.43 -0.38
N GLU A 173 52.58 0.65 -1.26
CA GLU A 173 51.18 0.36 -0.97
C GLU A 173 50.90 -1.13 -1.19
N TRP A 174 49.93 -1.69 -0.46
CA TRP A 174 49.56 -3.11 -0.61
C TRP A 174 49.15 -3.47 -2.05
N ALA A 175 48.52 -2.53 -2.76
CA ALA A 175 48.17 -2.67 -4.18
C ALA A 175 49.37 -2.88 -5.11
N GLU A 176 50.55 -2.36 -4.74
CA GLU A 176 51.78 -2.51 -5.51
C GLU A 176 52.57 -3.79 -5.15
N VAL A 177 52.20 -4.43 -4.04
CA VAL A 177 52.93 -5.58 -3.50
C VAL A 177 52.23 -6.89 -3.83
N ILE A 178 50.90 -6.92 -3.74
CA ILE A 178 50.11 -8.16 -3.83
C ILE A 178 49.84 -8.53 -5.28
N GLN A 179 50.09 -9.76 -5.69
CA GLN A 179 49.62 -10.33 -6.96
C GLN A 179 48.28 -11.03 -6.77
N SER A 180 48.23 -11.91 -5.77
CA SER A 180 47.05 -12.68 -5.41
C SER A 180 46.94 -12.77 -3.89
N TYR A 181 45.72 -12.99 -3.43
CA TYR A 181 45.37 -13.00 -2.02
C TYR A 181 44.29 -14.04 -1.73
N VAL A 182 44.31 -14.53 -0.49
CA VAL A 182 43.22 -15.27 0.13
C VAL A 182 42.87 -14.52 1.42
N ILE A 183 41.60 -14.20 1.60
CA ILE A 183 41.07 -13.54 2.80
C ILE A 183 40.05 -14.47 3.43
N ASP A 184 40.29 -14.81 4.68
CA ASP A 184 39.40 -15.61 5.51
C ASP A 184 38.87 -14.77 6.68
N PHE A 185 37.56 -14.89 6.88
CA PHE A 185 36.83 -14.23 7.94
C PHE A 185 35.80 -15.20 8.54
N GLY A 186 35.80 -15.35 9.86
CA GLY A 186 34.94 -16.33 10.54
C GLY A 186 35.28 -17.79 10.22
N ASN A 187 34.39 -18.71 10.60
CA ASN A 187 34.54 -20.14 10.30
C ASN A 187 33.72 -20.50 9.05
N VAL A 188 34.40 -20.78 7.94
CA VAL A 188 33.76 -21.26 6.71
C VAL A 188 33.79 -22.77 6.70
N ASP A 189 32.62 -23.43 6.71
CA ASP A 189 32.48 -24.89 6.56
C ASP A 189 32.91 -25.33 5.16
N THR A 190 34.22 -25.40 4.97
CA THR A 190 34.83 -26.04 3.81
C THR A 190 34.98 -27.53 4.13
N ALA A 191 34.39 -28.40 3.32
CA ALA A 191 34.63 -29.85 3.41
C ALA A 191 36.15 -30.16 3.42
N PRO A 192 36.59 -31.28 4.03
CA PRO A 192 37.75 -31.31 4.93
C PRO A 192 39.07 -31.12 4.20
N GLN A 193 39.57 -29.89 4.15
CA GLN A 193 41.00 -29.64 3.95
C GLN A 193 41.70 -29.67 5.31
N LYS A 194 42.55 -30.68 5.48
CA LYS A 194 43.43 -30.82 6.65
C LYS A 194 44.41 -29.66 6.66
N ARG A 195 44.30 -28.82 7.71
CA ARG A 195 45.21 -27.73 8.12
C ARG A 195 44.85 -26.33 7.59
N ALA A 196 43.69 -25.81 7.99
CA ALA A 196 43.58 -24.40 8.36
C ALA A 196 43.47 -24.35 9.90
N VAL A 197 44.27 -23.51 10.53
CA VAL A 197 44.23 -23.30 11.98
C VAL A 197 42.87 -22.69 12.32
N LEU A 198 42.05 -23.43 13.07
CA LEU A 198 40.78 -22.97 13.63
C LEU A 198 41.05 -21.74 14.51
N VAL A 199 40.69 -20.56 14.00
CA VAL A 199 40.42 -19.39 14.85
C VAL A 199 38.92 -19.44 15.15
N ASP A 200 38.62 -19.99 16.32
CA ASP A 200 37.27 -20.04 16.88
C ASP A 200 36.95 -18.65 17.44
N GLU A 201 36.32 -17.78 16.65
CA GLU A 201 35.52 -16.64 17.12
C GLU A 201 34.77 -16.01 15.93
N SER A 202 33.48 -16.33 15.85
CA SER A 202 32.55 -15.97 14.78
C SER A 202 32.21 -14.48 14.74
N PHE A 203 32.26 -13.86 13.55
CA PHE A 203 31.72 -12.51 13.37
C PHE A 203 30.20 -12.53 13.51
N THR A 204 29.73 -12.06 14.66
CA THR A 204 28.34 -12.17 15.08
C THR A 204 27.68 -10.80 15.04
N VAL A 205 26.69 -10.63 14.19
CA VAL A 205 25.90 -9.41 14.08
C VAL A 205 24.62 -9.58 14.90
N PRO A 206 24.43 -8.81 15.99
CA PRO A 206 23.17 -8.84 16.73
C PRO A 206 22.04 -8.27 15.88
N LEU A 207 20.86 -8.88 16.01
CA LEU A 207 19.63 -8.50 15.31
C LEU A 207 18.57 -7.96 16.28
N ASP A 208 18.92 -7.78 17.55
CA ASP A 208 18.03 -7.30 18.59
C ASP A 208 17.66 -5.83 18.33
N TRP A 209 16.40 -5.59 17.95
CA TRP A 209 15.89 -4.24 17.74
C TRP A 209 14.38 -4.16 17.95
N ALA A 210 13.95 -3.23 18.79
CA ALA A 210 12.55 -2.88 18.97
C ALA A 210 12.12 -1.89 17.88
N TRP A 211 11.00 -2.17 17.22
CA TRP A 211 10.53 -1.36 16.11
C TRP A 211 9.81 -0.09 16.59
N PRO A 212 9.67 0.93 15.71
CA PRO A 212 8.83 2.08 16.00
C PRO A 212 7.38 1.65 16.27
N SER A 213 6.74 2.27 17.26
CA SER A 213 5.34 1.96 17.61
C SER A 213 4.33 2.44 16.57
N GLU A 214 4.63 3.50 15.82
CA GLU A 214 3.81 3.95 14.69
C GLU A 214 4.55 3.56 13.40
N LEU A 215 3.94 2.72 12.57
CA LEU A 215 4.53 2.24 11.31
C LEU A 215 4.06 3.08 10.13
N LEU A 216 2.78 3.47 10.14
CA LEU A 216 2.15 4.24 9.08
C LEU A 216 1.02 5.09 9.64
N LYS A 217 0.93 6.33 9.15
CA LYS A 217 -0.22 7.20 9.37
C LYS A 217 -0.53 7.96 8.08
N VAL A 218 -1.79 7.87 7.66
CA VAL A 218 -2.36 8.55 6.51
C VAL A 218 -3.65 9.21 7.02
N ASP A 219 -3.61 10.52 7.25
CA ASP A 219 -4.72 11.31 7.79
C ASP A 219 -5.05 12.56 6.94
N ASP A 220 -4.19 12.92 6.00
CA ASP A 220 -4.37 14.06 5.10
C ASP A 220 -5.34 13.80 3.92
N ASN A 221 -5.80 12.56 3.74
CA ASN A 221 -6.76 12.20 2.69
C ASN A 221 -8.21 12.27 3.22
N PRO A 222 -9.08 13.12 2.66
CA PRO A 222 -10.46 13.25 3.12
C PRO A 222 -11.32 11.99 2.91
N PHE A 223 -10.86 11.02 2.11
CA PHE A 223 -11.56 9.79 1.77
C PHE A 223 -10.97 8.52 2.41
N LEU A 224 -9.79 8.61 3.04
CA LEU A 224 -9.12 7.47 3.66
C LEU A 224 -8.28 7.93 4.85
N LYS A 225 -8.62 7.40 6.03
CA LYS A 225 -7.74 7.40 7.20
C LYS A 225 -7.18 6.01 7.39
N LEU A 226 -5.87 5.88 7.45
CA LEU A 226 -5.18 4.62 7.72
C LEU A 226 -4.12 4.87 8.78
N LYS A 227 -4.14 4.06 9.83
CA LYS A 227 -3.13 4.04 10.88
C LYS A 227 -2.72 2.59 11.12
N ALA A 228 -1.42 2.33 11.12
CA ALA A 228 -0.87 1.04 11.49
C ALA A 228 0.14 1.24 12.62
N ASP A 229 -0.20 0.69 13.78
CA ASP A 229 0.64 0.69 14.96
C ASP A 229 1.26 -0.70 15.16
N CYS A 230 2.42 -0.69 15.79
CA CYS A 230 3.19 -1.84 16.19
C CYS A 230 3.15 -1.97 17.73
N ILE A 231 2.64 -3.11 18.21
CA ILE A 231 2.54 -3.44 19.63
C ILE A 231 3.64 -4.44 19.98
N GLU A 232 4.76 -3.95 20.52
CA GLU A 232 5.91 -4.79 20.92
C GLU A 232 6.58 -5.56 19.75
N CYS A 233 6.50 -5.07 18.51
CA CYS A 233 7.24 -5.68 17.41
C CYS A 233 8.73 -5.45 17.55
N GLY A 234 9.49 -6.41 17.03
CA GLY A 234 10.92 -6.37 17.06
C GLY A 234 11.54 -7.63 16.52
N THR A 235 12.85 -7.60 16.42
CA THR A 235 13.66 -8.76 16.06
C THR A 235 14.61 -9.09 17.20
N LYS A 236 15.02 -10.35 17.30
CA LYS A 236 15.99 -10.87 18.26
C LYS A 236 16.94 -11.85 17.61
N GLY A 237 18.04 -12.14 18.30
CA GLY A 237 19.01 -13.15 17.92
C GLY A 237 20.21 -12.56 17.21
N SER A 238 20.98 -13.40 16.52
CA SER A 238 22.16 -12.94 15.79
C SER A 238 22.44 -13.74 14.54
N LEU A 239 23.20 -13.14 13.62
CA LEU A 239 23.75 -13.79 12.44
C LEU A 239 25.25 -13.92 12.57
N VAL A 240 25.75 -15.15 12.43
CA VAL A 240 27.16 -15.43 12.30
C VAL A 240 27.52 -15.42 10.83
N PHE A 241 28.42 -14.52 10.43
CA PHE A 241 28.94 -14.48 9.08
C PHE A 241 30.34 -15.07 8.99
N ALA A 242 30.59 -15.73 7.87
CA ALA A 242 31.93 -16.08 7.44
C ALA A 242 32.10 -15.87 5.94
N ALA A 243 33.31 -15.58 5.51
CA ALA A 243 33.65 -15.35 4.12
C ALA A 243 35.05 -15.91 3.82
N HIS A 244 35.19 -16.49 2.63
CA HIS A 244 36.44 -16.93 2.04
C HIS A 244 36.53 -16.36 0.63
N VAL A 245 37.50 -15.47 0.43
CA VAL A 245 37.64 -14.69 -0.80
C VAL A 245 39.04 -14.88 -1.37
N GLU A 246 39.11 -15.36 -2.61
CA GLU A 246 40.36 -15.50 -3.34
C GLU A 246 40.34 -14.62 -4.59
N GLY A 247 41.45 -13.94 -4.85
CA GLY A 247 41.56 -13.08 -6.02
C GLY A 247 42.99 -12.83 -6.46
N ASP A 248 43.10 -12.37 -7.70
CA ASP A 248 44.32 -11.88 -8.32
C ASP A 248 44.07 -10.46 -8.84
N ILE A 249 45.04 -9.56 -8.64
CA ILE A 249 44.87 -8.15 -9.01
C ILE A 249 44.58 -7.99 -10.51
N ILE A 250 45.21 -8.83 -11.34
CA ILE A 250 45.11 -8.80 -12.81
C ILE A 250 43.90 -9.63 -13.28
N LYS A 251 43.75 -10.86 -12.78
CA LYS A 251 42.71 -11.79 -13.26
C LYS A 251 41.33 -11.54 -12.64
N GLY A 252 41.26 -10.77 -11.56
CA GLY A 252 40.04 -10.55 -10.81
C GLY A 252 39.77 -11.63 -9.77
N LEU A 253 38.52 -11.71 -9.33
CA LEU A 253 38.07 -12.64 -8.30
C LEU A 253 38.02 -14.06 -8.84
N THR A 254 38.58 -15.03 -8.10
CA THR A 254 38.57 -16.45 -8.49
C THR A 254 37.61 -17.27 -7.65
N GLN A 255 37.40 -16.87 -6.39
CA GLN A 255 36.46 -17.51 -5.48
C GLN A 255 35.90 -16.47 -4.50
N ALA A 256 34.60 -16.56 -4.22
CA ALA A 256 33.93 -15.72 -3.24
C ALA A 256 32.81 -16.50 -2.57
N LEU A 257 33.19 -17.20 -1.50
CA LEU A 257 32.30 -18.03 -0.70
C LEU A 257 31.90 -17.26 0.56
N PHE A 258 30.59 -17.14 0.77
CA PHE A 258 30.00 -16.55 1.95
C PHE A 258 29.15 -17.58 2.67
N SER A 259 29.06 -17.45 3.99
CA SER A 259 28.08 -18.15 4.79
C SER A 259 27.44 -17.25 5.84
N ALA A 260 26.18 -17.54 6.14
CA ALA A 260 25.40 -16.92 7.20
C ALA A 260 24.71 -18.03 8.00
N THR A 261 24.95 -18.06 9.31
CA THR A 261 24.36 -19.03 10.23
C THR A 261 23.54 -18.29 11.29
N PRO A 262 22.22 -18.51 11.37
CA PRO A 262 21.38 -17.87 12.36
C PRO A 262 21.59 -18.48 13.74
N ARG A 263 21.53 -17.62 14.77
CA ARG A 263 21.52 -18.00 16.18
C ARG A 263 20.31 -17.39 16.85
N GLY A 264 19.24 -18.19 16.94
CA GLY A 264 17.99 -17.82 17.62
C GLY A 264 17.31 -16.59 17.00
N ILE A 265 17.24 -16.53 15.67
CA ILE A 265 16.56 -15.43 14.99
C ILE A 265 15.07 -15.56 15.20
N GLU A 266 14.48 -14.51 15.77
CA GLU A 266 13.05 -14.38 16.01
C GLU A 266 12.61 -13.01 15.50
N GLY A 267 11.51 -12.99 14.74
CA GLY A 267 10.78 -11.78 14.38
C GLY A 267 9.41 -11.82 15.02
N ASN A 268 9.11 -10.85 15.87
CA ASN A 268 7.78 -10.65 16.43
C ASN A 268 7.13 -9.46 15.73
N VAL A 269 5.97 -9.69 15.14
CA VAL A 269 5.15 -8.66 14.50
C VAL A 269 3.76 -8.76 15.08
N ASN A 270 3.36 -7.72 15.80
CA ASN A 270 2.01 -7.58 16.31
C ASN A 270 1.51 -6.18 15.93
N ILE A 271 0.57 -6.17 14.98
CA ILE A 271 0.13 -4.96 14.30
C ILE A 271 -1.32 -4.70 14.70
N GLU A 272 -1.60 -3.46 15.04
CA GLU A 272 -2.94 -2.93 15.16
C GLU A 272 -3.17 -1.95 14.00
N VAL A 273 -4.08 -2.31 13.10
CA VAL A 273 -4.47 -1.49 11.96
C VAL A 273 -5.84 -0.88 12.23
N GLU A 274 -5.90 0.44 12.18
CA GLU A 274 -7.15 1.19 12.16
C GLU A 274 -7.30 1.80 10.77
N PHE A 275 -8.42 1.52 10.10
CA PHE A 275 -8.76 2.21 8.86
C PHE A 275 -10.21 2.65 8.85
N ASP A 276 -10.46 3.75 8.15
CA ASP A 276 -11.75 4.40 7.98
C ASP A 276 -11.79 5.05 6.59
N GLY A 277 -12.55 4.48 5.66
CA GLY A 277 -12.75 5.06 4.34
C GLY A 277 -13.01 4.07 3.21
N HIS A 278 -13.11 4.59 2.00
CA HIS A 278 -13.29 3.82 0.77
C HIS A 278 -12.27 4.28 -0.26
N TYR A 279 -11.42 3.36 -0.72
CA TYR A 279 -10.44 3.65 -1.75
C TYR A 279 -10.28 2.45 -2.69
N GLU A 280 -10.65 2.64 -3.96
CA GLU A 280 -10.31 1.72 -5.05
C GLU A 280 -9.01 2.21 -5.69
N PHE A 281 -7.95 1.40 -5.66
CA PHE A 281 -6.68 1.75 -6.27
C PHE A 281 -6.82 1.65 -7.79
N LEU A 282 -7.25 2.76 -8.43
CA LEU A 282 -7.36 2.89 -9.89
C LEU A 282 -5.96 3.04 -10.53
N GLY A 283 -5.13 1.99 -10.43
CA GLY A 283 -3.90 1.84 -11.21
C GLY A 283 -2.81 2.89 -10.99
N THR A 284 -2.81 3.63 -9.87
CA THR A 284 -1.68 4.48 -9.50
C THR A 284 -0.76 3.70 -8.56
N GLU A 285 0.41 3.31 -9.06
CA GLU A 285 1.35 2.39 -8.40
C GLU A 285 1.89 2.90 -7.05
N ASP A 286 1.80 4.20 -6.75
CA ASP A 286 2.53 4.82 -5.63
C ASP A 286 1.94 4.57 -4.23
N PHE A 287 0.62 4.29 -4.11
CA PHE A 287 0.00 4.03 -2.80
C PHE A 287 -0.46 2.58 -2.62
N ALA A 288 -0.88 1.90 -3.69
CA ALA A 288 -1.39 0.53 -3.63
C ALA A 288 -0.32 -0.46 -3.14
N SER A 289 0.92 -0.25 -3.56
CA SER A 289 2.08 -1.02 -3.12
C SER A 289 3.13 -0.07 -2.56
N ARG A 290 3.57 -0.30 -1.33
CA ARG A 290 4.63 0.49 -0.72
C ARG A 290 5.56 -0.37 0.10
N SER A 291 6.87 -0.14 -0.08
CA SER A 291 7.89 -0.62 0.83
C SER A 291 8.49 0.56 1.59
N PHE A 292 8.83 0.35 2.85
CA PHE A 292 9.42 1.36 3.72
C PHE A 292 10.51 0.75 4.60
N GLU A 293 11.56 1.55 4.81
CA GLU A 293 12.64 1.21 5.75
C GLU A 293 12.20 1.62 7.16
N LEU A 294 12.03 0.64 8.04
CA LEU A 294 11.69 0.88 9.44
C LEU A 294 12.88 1.46 10.20
N GLY A 295 14.08 1.02 9.83
CA GLY A 295 15.31 1.48 10.43
C GLY A 295 16.49 0.57 10.13
N ARG A 296 17.64 0.95 10.69
CA ARG A 296 18.88 0.19 10.61
C ARG A 296 19.23 -0.31 11.99
N ILE A 297 19.50 -1.60 12.11
CA ILE A 297 19.95 -2.17 13.39
C ILE A 297 21.35 -1.62 13.67
N PRO A 298 21.57 -0.98 14.85
CA PRO A 298 22.88 -0.48 15.21
C PRO A 298 23.82 -1.65 15.45
N VAL A 299 24.72 -1.88 14.51
CA VAL A 299 25.82 -2.83 14.69
C VAL A 299 26.77 -2.25 15.73
N PRO A 300 27.28 -3.04 16.70
CA PRO A 300 28.26 -2.55 17.67
C PRO A 300 29.38 -1.80 16.97
N ILE A 301 29.76 -0.64 17.53
CA ILE A 301 30.75 0.27 16.96
C ILE A 301 32.04 -0.49 16.54
N LEU A 302 32.47 -1.44 17.38
CA LEU A 302 33.63 -2.32 17.12
C LEU A 302 33.53 -3.18 15.83
N LEU A 303 32.33 -3.38 15.28
CA LEU A 303 32.04 -4.23 14.11
C LEU A 303 31.45 -3.43 12.92
N ALA A 304 31.14 -2.14 13.11
CA ALA A 304 30.42 -1.32 12.13
C ALA A 304 31.21 -1.05 10.84
N SER A 305 32.54 -0.96 10.94
CA SER A 305 33.44 -0.90 9.79
C SER A 305 34.84 -1.32 10.22
N LEU A 306 35.22 -2.55 9.92
CA LEU A 306 36.56 -3.06 10.14
C LEU A 306 37.43 -2.67 8.95
N SER A 307 38.60 -2.08 9.18
CA SER A 307 39.51 -1.72 8.09
C SER A 307 40.95 -2.06 8.42
N VAL A 308 41.63 -2.65 7.43
CA VAL A 308 43.09 -2.64 7.33
C VAL A 308 43.47 -1.53 6.35
N PRO A 309 44.18 -0.48 6.80
CA PRO A 309 44.55 0.66 5.95
C PRO A 309 45.21 0.24 4.63
N GLY A 310 44.79 0.85 3.53
CA GLY A 310 45.35 0.64 2.19
C GLY A 310 45.08 -0.74 1.57
N PHE A 311 44.33 -1.62 2.24
CA PHE A 311 44.17 -3.01 1.82
C PHE A 311 42.71 -3.49 1.82
N PHE A 312 42.02 -3.41 2.96
CA PHE A 312 40.75 -4.10 3.19
C PHE A 312 39.78 -3.24 4.01
N THR A 313 38.50 -3.24 3.64
CA THR A 313 37.41 -2.78 4.49
C THR A 313 36.28 -3.80 4.50
N PHE A 314 35.63 -3.95 5.64
CA PHE A 314 34.48 -4.81 5.86
C PHE A 314 33.44 -4.04 6.67
N GLY A 315 32.18 -4.06 6.26
CA GLY A 315 31.09 -3.45 7.01
C GLY A 315 29.78 -4.20 6.81
N PRO A 316 29.17 -4.74 7.87
CA PRO A 316 27.82 -5.26 7.80
C PRO A 316 26.82 -4.10 7.90
N ASN A 317 25.65 -4.30 7.33
CA ASN A 317 24.54 -3.37 7.44
C ASN A 317 23.26 -4.19 7.48
N VAL A 318 22.45 -4.02 8.53
CA VAL A 318 21.17 -4.72 8.63
C VAL A 318 20.05 -3.70 8.57
N LEU A 319 19.28 -3.76 7.49
CA LEU A 319 18.07 -2.98 7.31
C LEU A 319 16.86 -3.80 7.73
N VAL A 320 15.93 -3.15 8.41
CA VAL A 320 14.60 -3.72 8.64
C VAL A 320 13.63 -3.01 7.70
N LYS A 321 12.92 -3.80 6.92
CA LYS A 321 11.98 -3.32 5.91
C LYS A 321 10.60 -3.91 6.20
N ALA A 322 9.57 -3.14 5.88
CA ALA A 322 8.21 -3.65 5.81
C ALA A 322 7.54 -3.08 4.58
N GLY A 323 6.46 -3.71 4.16
CA GLY A 323 5.69 -3.24 3.03
C GLY A 323 4.30 -3.86 2.99
N TYR A 324 3.50 -3.33 2.09
CA TYR A 324 2.17 -3.83 1.81
C TYR A 324 1.85 -3.70 0.32
N ASP A 325 0.89 -4.50 -0.11
CA ASP A 325 0.21 -4.44 -1.39
C ASP A 325 -1.30 -4.60 -1.13
N LEU A 326 -2.08 -3.59 -1.50
CA LEU A 326 -3.51 -3.52 -1.23
C LEU A 326 -4.26 -3.35 -2.55
N GLU A 327 -5.18 -4.28 -2.84
CA GLU A 327 -5.96 -4.25 -4.09
C GLU A 327 -7.20 -3.35 -3.98
N SER A 328 -7.87 -3.36 -2.82
CA SER A 328 -8.92 -2.40 -2.47
C SER A 328 -9.13 -2.39 -0.95
N ILE A 329 -9.55 -1.24 -0.40
CA ILE A 329 -9.96 -1.14 1.00
C ILE A 329 -11.30 -0.42 1.06
N LYS A 330 -12.29 -1.07 1.70
CA LYS A 330 -13.62 -0.52 1.90
C LYS A 330 -14.08 -0.79 3.34
N GLY A 331 -14.42 0.26 4.07
CA GLY A 331 -15.11 0.18 5.35
C GLY A 331 -14.38 0.87 6.51
N GLN A 332 -14.81 0.56 7.73
CA GLN A 332 -14.15 0.99 8.96
C GLN A 332 -13.82 -0.25 9.78
N ALA A 333 -12.58 -0.31 10.25
CA ALA A 333 -12.12 -1.40 11.08
C ALA A 333 -11.04 -1.03 12.04
N LYS A 334 -11.04 -1.79 13.14
CA LYS A 334 -9.84 -2.04 13.92
C LYS A 334 -9.52 -3.53 13.82
N VAL A 335 -8.34 -3.86 13.29
CA VAL A 335 -7.84 -5.23 13.14
C VAL A 335 -6.54 -5.35 13.92
N SER A 336 -6.44 -6.32 14.80
CA SER A 336 -5.17 -6.68 15.44
C SER A 336 -4.76 -8.09 15.07
N ALA A 337 -3.55 -8.22 14.55
CA ALA A 337 -2.96 -9.49 14.15
C ALA A 337 -1.52 -9.58 14.64
N GLY A 338 -1.17 -10.72 15.25
CA GLY A 338 0.17 -10.97 15.76
C GLY A 338 0.72 -12.31 15.32
N ALA A 339 1.99 -12.35 14.92
CA ALA A 339 2.72 -13.58 14.65
C ALA A 339 4.18 -13.44 15.09
N THR A 340 4.71 -14.52 15.64
CA THR A 340 6.14 -14.68 15.90
C THR A 340 6.69 -15.71 14.93
N ALA A 341 7.70 -15.34 14.14
CA ALA A 341 8.43 -16.21 13.22
C ALA A 341 9.80 -16.54 13.82
N THR A 342 10.14 -17.82 13.94
CA THR A 342 11.43 -18.27 14.50
C THR A 342 12.18 -19.10 13.47
N VAL A 343 13.41 -18.72 13.16
CA VAL A 343 14.28 -19.56 12.31
C VAL A 343 14.90 -20.66 13.18
N PRO A 344 14.76 -21.95 12.79
CA PRO A 344 15.33 -23.06 13.54
C PRO A 344 16.83 -22.88 13.85
N PRO A 345 17.32 -23.37 14.99
CA PRO A 345 18.76 -23.39 15.25
C PRO A 345 19.47 -24.37 14.33
N GLY A 346 20.66 -24.02 13.86
CA GLY A 346 21.49 -24.89 13.01
C GLY A 346 21.20 -24.79 11.51
N SER A 347 20.37 -23.84 11.07
CA SER A 347 20.20 -23.52 9.66
C SER A 347 21.52 -23.03 9.05
N ILE A 348 21.77 -23.35 7.80
CA ILE A 348 23.02 -22.97 7.12
C ILE A 348 22.64 -22.30 5.80
N LEU A 349 23.15 -21.10 5.57
CA LEU A 349 23.14 -20.45 4.26
C LEU A 349 24.58 -20.31 3.78
N SER A 350 24.85 -20.72 2.55
CA SER A 350 26.13 -20.50 1.91
C SER A 350 25.94 -20.17 0.45
N ALA A 351 26.63 -19.12 -0.02
CA ALA A 351 26.59 -18.66 -1.40
C ALA A 351 28.01 -18.52 -1.93
N GLU A 352 28.26 -19.09 -3.10
CA GLU A 352 29.49 -18.89 -3.86
C GLU A 352 29.15 -18.07 -5.12
N LEU A 353 29.68 -16.85 -5.19
CA LEU A 353 29.25 -15.84 -6.18
C LEU A 353 29.80 -16.09 -7.59
N ILE A 354 30.98 -16.72 -7.73
CA ILE A 354 31.64 -16.92 -9.02
C ILE A 354 31.02 -18.08 -9.81
N SER A 355 30.82 -19.20 -9.13
CA SER A 355 30.15 -20.41 -9.59
C SER A 355 28.63 -20.35 -9.50
N LYS A 356 28.09 -19.32 -8.84
CA LYS A 356 26.66 -19.07 -8.63
C LYS A 356 25.95 -20.20 -7.91
N GLN A 357 26.63 -20.86 -6.98
CA GLN A 357 26.08 -21.96 -6.19
C GLN A 357 25.55 -21.46 -4.86
N VAL A 358 24.35 -21.91 -4.49
CA VAL A 358 23.75 -21.63 -3.18
C VAL A 358 23.43 -22.95 -2.50
N LYS A 359 23.82 -23.08 -1.24
CA LYS A 359 23.43 -24.16 -0.33
C LYS A 359 22.60 -23.54 0.79
N PHE A 360 21.42 -24.09 1.03
CA PHE A 360 20.57 -23.66 2.13
C PHE A 360 19.95 -24.88 2.81
N ASP A 361 19.84 -24.83 4.14
CA ASP A 361 19.11 -25.81 4.93
C ASP A 361 18.54 -25.15 6.21
N GLY A 362 17.34 -25.54 6.63
CA GLY A 362 16.71 -25.11 7.88
C GLY A 362 16.23 -23.65 7.97
N TRP A 363 16.28 -22.85 6.89
CA TRP A 363 15.90 -21.42 6.93
C TRP A 363 14.40 -21.12 6.87
N LEU A 364 13.57 -22.15 6.73
CA LEU A 364 12.11 -22.00 6.80
C LEU A 364 11.68 -21.71 8.25
N PRO A 365 11.04 -20.57 8.54
CA PRO A 365 10.66 -20.23 9.90
C PRO A 365 9.47 -21.06 10.39
N GLU A 366 9.42 -21.27 11.70
CA GLU A 366 8.26 -21.78 12.41
C GLU A 366 7.43 -20.61 12.96
N PHE A 367 6.10 -20.69 12.81
CA PHE A 367 5.19 -19.62 13.22
C PHE A 367 4.45 -19.95 14.52
N ASN A 368 4.33 -18.95 15.39
CA ASN A 368 3.40 -18.92 16.51
C ASN A 368 2.50 -17.69 16.38
N ALA A 369 1.25 -17.91 15.96
CA ALA A 369 0.28 -16.86 15.70
C ALA A 369 -0.57 -16.54 16.95
N GLN A 370 -0.84 -15.27 17.18
CA GLN A 370 -1.84 -14.80 18.13
C GLN A 370 -3.25 -14.85 17.49
N PRO A 371 -4.32 -14.95 18.29
CA PRO A 371 -5.68 -14.87 17.77
C PRO A 371 -5.90 -13.55 17.01
N LEU A 372 -6.59 -13.65 15.89
CA LEU A 372 -6.99 -12.50 15.09
C LEU A 372 -8.22 -11.84 15.73
N GLU A 373 -8.12 -10.56 16.04
CA GLU A 373 -9.26 -9.77 16.54
C GLU A 373 -9.63 -8.72 15.50
N CYS A 374 -10.92 -8.58 15.23
CA CYS A 374 -11.44 -7.63 14.26
C CYS A 374 -12.77 -7.06 14.76
N GLU A 375 -12.87 -5.74 14.78
CA GLU A 375 -14.08 -5.00 15.12
C GLU A 375 -14.48 -4.13 13.91
N ALA A 376 -15.30 -4.66 12.98
CA ALA A 376 -15.47 -3.98 11.70
C ALA A 376 -16.49 -4.56 10.69
N GLU A 377 -16.86 -3.73 9.70
CA GLU A 377 -17.38 -4.11 8.38
C GLU A 377 -16.27 -3.85 7.32
N ILE A 378 -15.74 -4.90 6.67
CA ILE A 378 -14.56 -4.80 5.80
C ILE A 378 -14.67 -5.68 4.56
N ASN A 379 -14.32 -5.13 3.40
CA ASN A 379 -13.83 -5.91 2.28
C ASN A 379 -12.39 -5.50 1.95
N VAL A 380 -11.44 -6.41 2.16
CA VAL A 380 -10.00 -6.18 1.97
C VAL A 380 -9.39 -7.43 1.36
N GLN A 381 -8.63 -7.22 0.29
CA GLN A 381 -7.70 -8.20 -0.25
C GLN A 381 -6.33 -7.54 -0.30
N GLY A 382 -5.34 -8.18 0.33
CA GLY A 382 -4.03 -7.58 0.45
C GLY A 382 -2.95 -8.52 0.95
N HIS A 383 -1.72 -8.10 0.70
CA HIS A 383 -0.49 -8.74 1.15
C HIS A 383 0.29 -7.75 2.01
N ILE A 384 0.74 -8.18 3.19
CA ILE A 384 1.59 -7.38 4.09
C ILE A 384 2.83 -8.20 4.37
N TRP A 385 4.00 -7.58 4.40
CA TRP A 385 5.23 -8.30 4.73
C TRP A 385 6.16 -7.47 5.59
N ALA A 386 6.96 -8.18 6.38
CA ALA A 386 8.06 -7.60 7.12
C ALA A 386 9.29 -8.50 7.02
N GLY A 387 10.46 -7.86 6.94
CA GLY A 387 11.69 -8.56 6.62
C GLY A 387 12.95 -7.89 7.15
N LEU A 388 13.99 -8.71 7.23
CA LEU A 388 15.36 -8.34 7.54
C LEU A 388 16.17 -8.42 6.24
N ALA A 389 16.92 -7.37 5.95
CA ALA A 389 17.85 -7.31 4.82
C ALA A 389 19.28 -7.05 5.32
N PRO A 390 19.93 -8.04 5.97
CA PRO A 390 21.37 -7.98 6.21
C PRO A 390 22.16 -7.98 4.90
N SER A 391 23.11 -7.06 4.84
CA SER A 391 24.05 -6.84 3.75
C SER A 391 25.46 -6.85 4.32
N ILE A 392 26.39 -7.45 3.59
CA ILE A 392 27.82 -7.37 3.88
C ILE A 392 28.51 -6.73 2.69
N ASN A 393 29.36 -5.76 2.97
CA ASN A 393 30.26 -5.18 1.99
C ASN A 393 31.71 -5.43 2.37
N ILE A 394 32.48 -5.97 1.44
CA ILE A 394 33.92 -6.20 1.52
C ILE A 394 34.60 -5.42 0.40
N VAL A 395 35.53 -4.52 0.72
CA VAL A 395 36.35 -3.82 -0.29
C VAL A 395 37.80 -4.24 -0.15
N ILE A 396 38.39 -4.72 -1.25
CA ILE A 396 39.79 -5.15 -1.34
C ILE A 396 40.44 -4.35 -2.45
N LEU A 397 41.44 -3.53 -2.13
CA LEU A 397 42.22 -2.76 -3.12
C LEU A 397 41.32 -2.01 -4.14
N GLU A 398 40.33 -1.27 -3.65
CA GLU A 398 39.30 -0.53 -4.41
C GLU A 398 38.25 -1.37 -5.17
N LYS A 399 38.33 -2.70 -5.12
CA LYS A 399 37.29 -3.61 -5.65
C LYS A 399 36.35 -4.02 -4.52
N GLY A 400 35.08 -3.64 -4.63
CA GLY A 400 34.04 -4.04 -3.68
C GLY A 400 33.37 -5.35 -4.09
N ILE A 401 33.03 -6.18 -3.12
CA ILE A 401 32.19 -7.35 -3.24
C ILE A 401 31.11 -7.20 -2.18
N SER A 402 29.86 -7.47 -2.53
CA SER A 402 28.76 -7.38 -1.59
C SER A 402 27.83 -8.57 -1.71
N LEU A 403 27.24 -8.94 -0.56
CA LEU A 403 26.24 -9.98 -0.43
C LEU A 403 25.08 -9.43 0.41
N ASP A 404 23.90 -9.44 -0.18
CA ASP A 404 22.65 -9.10 0.48
C ASP A 404 21.83 -10.37 0.65
N ILE A 405 21.30 -10.55 1.86
CA ILE A 405 20.35 -11.59 2.21
C ILE A 405 19.07 -10.87 2.61
N GLU A 406 18.00 -11.01 1.83
CA GLU A 406 16.68 -10.49 2.17
C GLU A 406 15.82 -11.64 2.68
N LEU A 407 15.60 -11.69 3.99
CA LEU A 407 14.68 -12.61 4.64
C LEU A 407 13.38 -11.87 4.96
N ARG A 408 12.31 -12.16 4.23
CA ARG A 408 10.95 -11.81 4.65
C ARG A 408 10.45 -12.89 5.59
N PHE A 409 10.72 -12.69 6.88
CA PHE A 409 10.41 -13.69 7.90
C PHE A 409 8.91 -13.79 8.19
N LEU A 410 8.12 -12.79 7.79
CA LEU A 410 6.67 -12.82 7.88
C LEU A 410 6.05 -12.16 6.65
N GLU A 411 5.22 -12.94 5.95
CA GLU A 411 4.31 -12.48 4.90
C GLU A 411 2.88 -12.86 5.29
N LEU A 412 1.97 -11.90 5.28
CA LEU A 412 0.56 -12.05 5.62
C LEU A 412 -0.25 -11.90 4.34
N THR A 413 -0.96 -12.96 3.93
CA THR A 413 -1.95 -12.88 2.86
C THR A 413 -3.32 -12.83 3.49
N ILE A 414 -4.07 -11.75 3.25
CA ILE A 414 -5.33 -11.45 3.90
C ILE A 414 -6.45 -11.47 2.86
N ASN A 415 -7.44 -12.32 3.09
CA ASN A 415 -8.68 -12.39 2.32
C ASN A 415 -9.85 -12.13 3.28
N ALA A 416 -10.40 -10.92 3.23
CA ALA A 416 -11.55 -10.51 4.02
C ALA A 416 -12.77 -10.35 3.12
N THR A 417 -13.83 -11.12 3.36
CA THR A 417 -15.11 -10.98 2.66
C THR A 417 -16.19 -10.50 3.61
N SER A 418 -16.73 -9.30 3.36
CA SER A 418 -17.95 -8.84 4.01
C SER A 418 -19.19 -9.31 3.25
N GLY A 419 -20.29 -9.43 3.98
CA GLY A 419 -21.60 -9.58 3.37
C GLY A 419 -22.72 -9.46 4.39
N SER A 420 -23.91 -9.85 3.94
CA SER A 420 -25.09 -9.87 4.79
C SER A 420 -25.88 -11.14 4.56
N ASP A 421 -26.35 -11.74 5.65
CA ASP A 421 -27.31 -12.83 5.69
C ASP A 421 -28.33 -12.50 6.78
N PRO A 422 -29.58 -12.19 6.43
CA PRO A 422 -30.62 -11.86 7.41
C PRO A 422 -30.94 -12.98 8.42
N SER A 423 -30.58 -14.23 8.12
CA SER A 423 -30.69 -15.37 9.03
C SER A 423 -29.51 -15.50 10.01
N GLY A 424 -28.49 -14.65 9.83
CA GLY A 424 -27.26 -14.61 10.61
C GLY A 424 -26.04 -14.85 9.72
N PHE A 425 -25.19 -13.84 9.54
CA PHE A 425 -24.01 -13.94 8.64
C PHE A 425 -22.99 -14.96 9.13
N CYS A 426 -22.76 -15.02 10.44
CA CYS A 426 -21.86 -16.00 11.04
C CYS A 426 -22.63 -17.18 11.63
N PRO A 427 -22.08 -18.41 11.56
CA PRO A 427 -22.73 -19.57 12.16
C PRO A 427 -23.09 -19.33 13.63
N ASN A 428 -24.35 -19.55 13.98
CA ASN A 428 -24.91 -19.36 15.33
C ASN A 428 -24.93 -17.91 15.85
N ASN A 429 -24.85 -16.90 14.98
CA ASN A 429 -25.03 -15.49 15.35
C ASN A 429 -26.17 -14.88 14.51
N PRO A 430 -27.26 -14.38 15.12
CA PRO A 430 -28.42 -13.83 14.39
C PRO A 430 -28.17 -12.44 13.77
N ALA A 431 -26.99 -11.86 13.99
CA ALA A 431 -26.64 -10.56 13.44
C ALA A 431 -26.50 -10.67 11.91
N PRO A 432 -27.19 -9.81 11.14
CA PRO A 432 -27.38 -10.03 9.72
C PRO A 432 -26.22 -9.57 8.84
N PHE A 433 -25.24 -8.87 9.41
CA PHE A 433 -24.03 -8.45 8.71
C PHE A 433 -22.85 -9.20 9.29
N GLY A 434 -21.81 -9.40 8.49
CA GLY A 434 -20.56 -9.87 9.02
C GLY A 434 -19.41 -9.88 8.04
N VAL A 435 -18.25 -10.24 8.56
CA VAL A 435 -16.98 -10.36 7.87
C VAL A 435 -16.42 -11.74 8.14
N ASN A 436 -16.06 -12.46 7.07
CA ASN A 436 -15.26 -13.67 7.14
C ASN A 436 -13.82 -13.31 6.77
N LEU A 437 -12.88 -13.68 7.63
CA LEU A 437 -11.49 -13.29 7.51
C LEU A 437 -10.62 -14.56 7.48
N ASP A 438 -9.91 -14.69 6.37
CA ASP A 438 -9.02 -15.80 6.07
C ASP A 438 -7.58 -15.28 5.90
N VAL A 439 -6.64 -15.79 6.70
CA VAL A 439 -5.27 -15.26 6.77
C VAL A 439 -4.24 -16.38 6.68
N TRP A 440 -3.29 -16.21 5.79
CA TRP A 440 -2.16 -17.11 5.59
C TRP A 440 -0.84 -16.42 5.96
N LEU A 441 0.03 -17.15 6.66
CA LEU A 441 1.40 -16.72 6.94
C LEU A 441 2.37 -17.43 6.00
N GLY A 442 3.31 -16.66 5.49
CA GLY A 442 4.37 -17.10 4.61
C GLY A 442 5.72 -16.48 4.93
N SER A 443 6.72 -16.87 4.16
CA SER A 443 8.08 -16.34 4.23
C SER A 443 8.80 -16.53 2.91
N SER A 444 9.76 -15.65 2.63
CA SER A 444 10.68 -15.77 1.51
C SER A 444 12.11 -15.40 1.90
N LEU A 445 13.07 -15.97 1.17
CA LEU A 445 14.49 -15.70 1.32
C LEU A 445 15.11 -15.48 -0.06
N THR A 446 15.71 -14.31 -0.26
CA THR A 446 16.41 -13.93 -1.49
C THR A 446 17.87 -13.61 -1.17
N ILE A 447 18.78 -14.04 -2.05
CA ILE A 447 20.20 -13.70 -1.97
C ILE A 447 20.59 -12.93 -3.23
N GLU A 448 21.20 -11.77 -3.05
CA GLU A 448 21.83 -11.01 -4.11
C GLU A 448 23.32 -10.85 -3.81
N GLY A 449 24.15 -10.96 -4.84
CA GLY A 449 25.59 -10.74 -4.72
C GLY A 449 26.12 -10.03 -5.94
N TRP A 450 26.96 -9.02 -5.74
CA TRP A 450 27.53 -8.22 -6.81
C TRP A 450 28.95 -7.80 -6.51
N GLU A 451 29.69 -7.48 -7.56
CA GLU A 451 30.97 -6.78 -7.47
C GLU A 451 30.79 -5.30 -7.83
N SER A 452 31.67 -4.46 -7.31
CA SER A 452 31.75 -3.05 -7.67
C SER A 452 33.18 -2.63 -7.94
N LEU A 453 33.39 -1.90 -9.03
CA LEU A 453 34.68 -1.32 -9.39
C LEU A 453 34.49 0.17 -9.66
N ARG A 454 35.12 1.04 -8.87
CA ARG A 454 35.00 2.51 -8.99
C ARG A 454 33.54 3.00 -9.07
N GLY A 455 32.66 2.37 -8.31
CA GLY A 455 31.23 2.70 -8.25
C GLY A 455 30.35 2.05 -9.32
N SER A 456 30.90 1.33 -10.30
CA SER A 456 30.10 0.54 -11.25
C SER A 456 29.75 -0.82 -10.66
N ARG A 457 28.45 -1.12 -10.52
CA ARG A 457 27.92 -2.40 -10.03
C ARG A 457 27.83 -3.43 -11.16
N ASN A 458 28.23 -4.67 -10.88
CA ASN A 458 28.05 -5.84 -11.75
C ASN A 458 27.47 -6.99 -10.94
N ASP A 459 26.23 -7.38 -11.24
CA ASP A 459 25.53 -8.44 -10.50
C ASP A 459 26.10 -9.83 -10.84
N LEU A 460 26.50 -10.56 -9.80
CA LEU A 460 27.07 -11.90 -9.92
C LEU A 460 26.00 -12.98 -9.68
N LEU A 461 25.15 -12.75 -8.68
CA LEU A 461 24.14 -13.69 -8.18
C LEU A 461 22.84 -12.94 -7.82
N ASN A 462 21.69 -13.48 -8.22
CA ASN A 462 20.37 -13.10 -7.70
C ASN A 462 19.50 -14.36 -7.70
N VAL A 463 19.17 -14.87 -6.51
CA VAL A 463 18.47 -16.14 -6.33
C VAL A 463 17.39 -15.99 -5.25
N GLU A 464 16.14 -16.22 -5.62
CA GLU A 464 15.07 -16.53 -4.66
C GLU A 464 15.27 -17.97 -4.17
N VAL A 465 15.80 -18.11 -2.96
CA VAL A 465 16.15 -19.40 -2.35
C VAL A 465 14.88 -20.20 -2.06
N PHE A 466 13.89 -19.52 -1.50
CA PHE A 466 12.53 -20.03 -1.39
C PHE A 466 11.54 -18.87 -1.28
N LYS A 467 10.29 -19.15 -1.66
CA LYS A 467 9.11 -18.36 -1.36
C LYS A 467 7.97 -19.31 -1.05
N ASN A 468 7.31 -19.12 0.09
CA ASN A 468 6.12 -19.89 0.45
C ASN A 468 5.15 -19.01 1.23
N ASP A 469 4.03 -18.70 0.60
CA ASP A 469 3.02 -17.76 1.11
C ASP A 469 1.99 -18.47 2.02
N THR A 470 2.12 -19.78 2.23
CA THR A 470 1.10 -20.67 2.85
C THR A 470 1.66 -21.60 3.93
N LEU A 471 2.73 -21.19 4.60
CA LEU A 471 3.40 -21.98 5.64
C LEU A 471 2.49 -22.24 6.85
N TYR A 472 1.60 -21.32 7.19
CA TYR A 472 0.65 -21.48 8.29
C TYR A 472 -0.69 -20.84 7.95
N HIS A 473 -1.78 -21.55 8.21
CA HIS A 473 -3.15 -21.06 8.04
C HIS A 473 -3.72 -20.68 9.39
N LEU A 474 -4.08 -19.41 9.59
CA LEU A 474 -4.79 -19.02 10.80
C LEU A 474 -6.20 -19.62 10.76
N PRO A 475 -6.77 -20.03 11.91
CA PRO A 475 -8.17 -20.41 11.97
C PRO A 475 -9.04 -19.29 11.40
N PRO A 476 -9.89 -19.57 10.39
CA PRO A 476 -10.76 -18.56 9.82
C PRO A 476 -11.72 -18.06 10.89
N VAL A 477 -11.92 -16.75 10.93
CA VAL A 477 -12.79 -16.09 11.92
C VAL A 477 -13.93 -15.39 11.21
N CYS A 478 -15.11 -15.49 11.80
CA CYS A 478 -16.32 -14.82 11.31
C CYS A 478 -16.85 -13.90 12.41
N PHE A 479 -16.95 -12.62 12.10
CA PHE A 479 -17.51 -11.60 12.99
C PHE A 479 -18.85 -11.14 12.44
N ALA A 480 -19.92 -11.22 13.23
CA ALA A 480 -21.25 -10.75 12.82
C ALA A 480 -21.75 -9.64 13.75
N PHE A 481 -22.39 -8.63 13.18
CA PHE A 481 -22.76 -7.37 13.84
C PHE A 481 -24.05 -6.76 13.26
N GLY A 482 -24.56 -5.74 13.97
CA GLY A 482 -25.72 -4.95 13.57
C GLY A 482 -27.09 -5.60 13.80
N THR A 483 -28.14 -4.84 13.47
CA THR A 483 -29.54 -5.27 13.45
C THR A 483 -30.19 -4.74 12.18
N ALA A 484 -31.01 -5.54 11.50
CA ALA A 484 -31.71 -5.09 10.30
C ALA A 484 -32.74 -3.99 10.67
N SER A 485 -32.53 -2.76 10.19
CA SER A 485 -33.50 -1.66 10.32
C SER A 485 -34.62 -1.79 9.26
N PRO A 486 -35.86 -1.33 9.53
CA PRO A 486 -36.98 -1.34 8.58
C PRO A 486 -36.71 -0.68 7.22
N GLY A 487 -35.61 0.08 7.07
CA GLY A 487 -35.20 0.76 5.84
C GLY A 487 -34.47 -0.10 4.80
N SER A 488 -34.10 -1.35 5.11
CA SER A 488 -33.42 -2.20 4.12
C SER A 488 -34.36 -2.63 3.01
N CYS A 489 -34.21 -2.05 1.81
CA CYS A 489 -34.63 -2.76 0.60
C CYS A 489 -33.70 -3.94 0.27
N ASN A 490 -33.08 -4.56 1.29
CA ASN A 490 -32.75 -5.97 1.24
C ASN A 490 -34.07 -6.71 1.41
N VAL A 491 -34.85 -6.73 0.34
CA VAL A 491 -35.87 -7.75 0.19
C VAL A 491 -35.12 -9.05 0.39
N LEU A 492 -35.56 -9.80 1.39
CA LEU A 492 -35.44 -11.25 1.39
C LEU A 492 -36.06 -11.74 0.08
N LEU A 493 -35.30 -11.71 -1.00
CA LEU A 493 -35.57 -12.44 -2.22
C LEU A 493 -35.21 -13.91 -1.93
N GLU A 494 -35.80 -14.47 -0.87
CA GLU A 494 -35.56 -15.85 -0.44
C GLU A 494 -36.04 -16.84 -1.51
N ASP A 495 -36.97 -16.41 -2.37
CA ASP A 495 -37.48 -17.13 -3.52
C ASP A 495 -37.32 -16.36 -4.84
N GLU A 496 -37.06 -17.10 -5.92
CA GLU A 496 -36.96 -16.52 -7.27
C GLU A 496 -38.25 -15.79 -7.69
N GLU A 497 -39.40 -16.16 -7.12
CA GLU A 497 -40.70 -15.58 -7.43
C GLU A 497 -40.81 -14.11 -6.97
N ASP A 498 -40.33 -13.76 -5.77
CA ASP A 498 -40.31 -12.38 -5.29
C ASP A 498 -39.33 -11.50 -6.07
N ARG A 499 -38.21 -12.07 -6.52
CA ARG A 499 -37.25 -11.36 -7.40
C ARG A 499 -37.86 -11.09 -8.75
N VAL A 500 -38.45 -12.12 -9.35
CA VAL A 500 -39.16 -11.99 -10.63
C VAL A 500 -40.30 -11.00 -10.47
N TRP A 501 -41.06 -11.01 -9.37
CA TRP A 501 -42.12 -10.05 -9.14
C TRP A 501 -41.60 -8.61 -9.03
N TRP A 502 -40.61 -8.35 -8.17
CA TRP A 502 -40.05 -7.00 -8.01
C TRP A 502 -39.49 -6.45 -9.32
N GLU A 503 -38.75 -7.26 -10.08
CA GLU A 503 -38.19 -6.87 -11.38
C GLU A 503 -39.27 -6.58 -12.44
N ASN A 504 -40.53 -6.99 -12.21
CA ASN A 504 -41.56 -7.02 -13.24
C ASN A 504 -42.93 -6.41 -12.90
N GLU A 505 -43.18 -5.99 -11.65
CA GLU A 505 -44.45 -5.44 -11.16
C GLU A 505 -44.88 -4.17 -11.91
N ILE A 506 -43.92 -3.29 -12.23
CA ILE A 506 -44.05 -2.10 -13.08
C ILE A 506 -42.86 -2.14 -14.03
N ALA A 507 -43.04 -1.73 -15.28
CA ALA A 507 -42.05 -1.88 -16.35
C ALA A 507 -40.61 -1.61 -15.88
N ASN A 508 -39.72 -2.57 -16.11
CA ASN A 508 -38.35 -2.52 -15.64
C ASN A 508 -37.58 -1.37 -16.34
N PRO A 509 -36.89 -0.48 -15.61
CA PRO A 509 -36.05 0.56 -16.21
C PRO A 509 -35.07 0.02 -17.28
N ALA A 510 -34.58 -1.22 -17.10
CA ALA A 510 -33.67 -1.89 -18.02
C ALA A 510 -34.28 -2.22 -19.39
N GLU A 511 -35.61 -2.33 -19.51
CA GLU A 511 -36.29 -2.52 -20.80
C GLU A 511 -36.27 -1.25 -21.68
N PHE A 512 -36.07 -0.07 -21.08
CA PHE A 512 -36.10 1.22 -21.77
C PHE A 512 -34.73 1.89 -21.87
N PHE A 513 -33.79 1.52 -20.99
CA PHE A 513 -32.42 2.03 -20.96
C PHE A 513 -31.44 0.85 -20.85
N PRO A 514 -31.01 0.21 -21.96
CA PRO A 514 -29.96 -0.80 -21.90
C PRO A 514 -28.70 -0.18 -21.27
N ARG A 515 -28.01 -0.94 -20.41
CA ARG A 515 -26.77 -0.58 -19.67
C ARG A 515 -25.54 -0.30 -20.58
N ALA A 516 -25.72 0.29 -21.76
CA ALA A 516 -24.64 0.99 -22.43
C ALA A 516 -24.39 2.31 -21.68
N SER A 517 -23.14 2.77 -21.63
CA SER A 517 -22.77 4.06 -21.02
C SER A 517 -23.84 5.09 -21.34
N ARG A 518 -24.50 5.65 -20.30
CA ARG A 518 -25.55 6.67 -20.50
C ARG A 518 -24.95 7.74 -21.40
N ASP A 519 -25.43 7.83 -22.65
CA ASP A 519 -24.96 8.86 -23.58
C ASP A 519 -25.09 10.24 -22.92
N PRO A 520 -24.18 11.20 -23.20
CA PRO A 520 -24.26 12.54 -22.64
C PRO A 520 -25.66 13.14 -22.83
N TYR A 521 -26.14 13.92 -21.86
CA TYR A 521 -27.43 14.58 -21.99
C TYR A 521 -27.41 15.47 -23.23
N TYR A 522 -28.37 15.23 -24.13
CA TYR A 522 -28.50 16.00 -25.36
C TYR A 522 -29.63 17.00 -25.23
N LEU A 523 -29.35 18.27 -25.50
CA LEU A 523 -30.42 19.22 -25.84
C LEU A 523 -30.79 19.01 -27.31
N SER A 524 -32.08 18.77 -27.57
CA SER A 524 -32.64 18.65 -28.92
C SER A 524 -34.03 19.27 -28.97
N CYS A 525 -34.23 20.21 -29.88
CA CYS A 525 -35.54 20.85 -30.13
C CYS A 525 -36.41 20.08 -31.14
N ASP A 526 -35.87 19.10 -31.87
CA ASP A 526 -36.62 18.31 -32.86
C ASP A 526 -36.20 16.82 -32.81
N LYS A 527 -37.19 15.93 -32.86
CA LYS A 527 -37.05 14.46 -32.85
C LYS A 527 -36.17 13.93 -34.00
N ASN A 528 -36.01 14.68 -35.08
CA ASN A 528 -35.21 14.33 -36.26
C ASN A 528 -33.93 15.19 -36.45
N SER A 529 -33.58 16.03 -35.48
CA SER A 529 -32.48 17.01 -35.60
C SER A 529 -31.17 16.60 -34.93
N LYS A 530 -30.09 17.34 -35.24
CA LYS A 530 -28.75 17.19 -34.64
C LYS A 530 -28.85 17.28 -33.11
N ARG A 531 -28.33 16.26 -32.42
CA ARG A 531 -28.20 16.22 -30.97
C ARG A 531 -26.94 16.98 -30.55
N TRP A 532 -27.07 17.91 -29.61
CA TRP A 532 -25.93 18.65 -29.07
C TRP A 532 -25.57 18.09 -27.70
N PRO A 533 -24.42 17.40 -27.57
CA PRO A 533 -24.01 16.87 -26.28
C PRO A 533 -23.71 18.04 -25.35
N ILE A 534 -24.33 18.06 -24.18
CA ILE A 534 -23.91 18.97 -23.12
C ILE A 534 -23.27 18.14 -22.03
N ARG A 535 -22.07 18.56 -21.64
CA ARG A 535 -21.34 17.95 -20.53
C ARG A 535 -22.03 18.41 -19.25
N LEU A 536 -22.73 17.50 -18.60
CA LEU A 536 -23.02 17.66 -17.18
C LEU A 536 -21.70 17.50 -16.44
N ASP A 537 -21.47 18.33 -15.42
CA ASP A 537 -20.52 17.98 -14.36
C ASP A 537 -20.85 16.59 -13.82
N ASP A 538 -19.82 15.85 -13.38
CA ASP A 538 -19.99 14.49 -12.89
C ASP A 538 -21.12 14.44 -11.86
N TYR A 539 -22.13 13.66 -12.21
CA TYR A 539 -23.25 13.35 -11.35
C TYR A 539 -22.85 12.16 -10.50
N PRO A 540 -23.09 12.20 -9.18
CA PRO A 540 -22.92 11.00 -8.42
C PRO A 540 -23.89 9.96 -8.95
N SER A 541 -23.38 8.85 -9.48
CA SER A 541 -24.21 7.66 -9.67
C SER A 541 -24.88 7.36 -8.32
N GLY A 542 -26.15 6.91 -8.33
CA GLY A 542 -26.87 6.52 -7.10
C GLY A 542 -26.02 5.79 -6.05
N PRO A 543 -25.09 4.90 -6.47
CA PRO A 543 -24.10 4.29 -5.58
C PRO A 543 -23.13 5.29 -4.92
N SER A 544 -22.48 6.21 -5.63
CA SER A 544 -21.40 7.07 -5.08
C SER A 544 -21.78 8.04 -3.94
N LEU A 545 -23.04 8.45 -3.78
CA LEU A 545 -23.47 9.26 -2.62
C LEU A 545 -23.68 8.43 -1.34
N ILE A 546 -23.78 7.11 -1.49
CA ILE A 546 -24.12 6.16 -0.42
C ILE A 546 -22.91 5.23 -0.15
N GLU A 547 -22.19 4.81 -1.20
CA GLU A 547 -20.90 4.10 -1.19
C GLU A 547 -19.76 4.97 -0.67
N ALA A 548 -19.97 6.28 -0.53
CA ALA A 548 -19.11 7.16 0.26
C ALA A 548 -19.09 6.78 1.76
N GLY A 549 -19.77 5.71 2.18
CA GLY A 549 -19.57 5.04 3.46
C GLY A 549 -19.50 6.05 4.58
N ILE A 550 -20.53 6.90 4.67
CA ILE A 550 -20.50 8.02 5.60
C ILE A 550 -20.21 7.44 6.97
N PRO A 551 -19.05 7.80 7.57
CA PRO A 551 -18.64 7.23 8.82
C PRO A 551 -19.78 7.41 9.80
N SER A 552 -20.15 6.33 10.51
CA SER A 552 -21.19 6.34 11.55
C SER A 552 -20.99 7.47 12.58
N THR A 553 -19.78 8.05 12.63
CA THR A 553 -19.38 9.12 13.54
C THR A 553 -19.16 10.50 12.90
N THR A 554 -19.25 10.68 11.57
CA THR A 554 -19.15 12.02 10.97
C THR A 554 -20.46 12.46 10.34
N SER A 555 -20.90 13.64 10.79
CA SER A 555 -22.02 14.42 10.31
C SER A 555 -21.84 14.92 8.87
N VAL A 556 -21.51 14.05 7.91
CA VAL A 556 -21.67 14.39 6.50
C VAL A 556 -23.17 14.38 6.25
N PRO A 557 -23.78 15.53 5.91
CA PRO A 557 -25.20 15.55 5.61
C PRO A 557 -25.46 14.62 4.41
N ILE A 558 -26.53 13.83 4.44
CA ILE A 558 -27.04 13.13 3.25
C ILE A 558 -28.30 13.82 2.77
N PRO A 559 -28.61 13.70 1.47
CA PRO A 559 -29.93 14.02 0.96
C PRO A 559 -31.03 13.29 1.75
N PRO A 560 -32.23 13.87 1.87
CA PRO A 560 -33.37 13.20 2.48
C PRO A 560 -33.64 11.83 1.83
N ILE A 561 -33.85 10.80 2.66
CA ILE A 561 -34.23 9.46 2.20
C ILE A 561 -35.74 9.37 2.19
N MET A 562 -36.30 9.12 1.00
CA MET A 562 -37.72 9.06 0.74
C MET A 562 -38.14 7.60 0.66
N TYR A 563 -38.54 7.03 1.80
CA TYR A 563 -38.86 5.61 1.94
C TYR A 563 -40.34 5.33 1.62
N PRO A 564 -40.66 4.60 0.54
CA PRO A 564 -42.03 4.18 0.26
C PRO A 564 -42.48 3.13 1.28
N LEU A 565 -43.67 3.30 1.85
CA LEU A 565 -44.21 2.33 2.81
C LEU A 565 -44.78 1.07 2.13
N VAL A 566 -45.04 1.12 0.82
CA VAL A 566 -45.33 -0.08 0.01
C VAL A 566 -44.01 -0.85 -0.21
N LEU A 567 -43.85 -1.93 0.56
CA LEU A 567 -42.63 -2.74 0.61
C LEU A 567 -42.31 -3.43 -0.73
N CYS A 568 -41.09 -3.93 -0.84
CA CYS A 568 -40.49 -4.44 -2.07
C CYS A 568 -40.64 -5.96 -2.30
N ALA A 569 -41.41 -6.67 -1.46
CA ALA A 569 -41.72 -8.11 -1.59
C ALA A 569 -43.18 -8.34 -2.05
N GLU A 570 -43.48 -9.52 -2.60
CA GLU A 570 -44.84 -9.92 -3.01
C GLU A 570 -45.71 -10.11 -1.76
N GLY A 571 -46.25 -9.02 -1.23
CA GLY A 571 -46.97 -9.10 0.03
C GLY A 571 -48.47 -9.35 -0.14
N ASP A 572 -49.04 -9.85 0.95
CA ASP A 572 -50.47 -10.00 1.16
C ASP A 572 -51.17 -8.63 1.29
N GLU A 573 -52.45 -8.62 1.66
CA GLU A 573 -53.21 -7.37 1.80
C GLU A 573 -52.63 -6.38 2.83
N THR A 574 -51.77 -6.81 3.74
CA THR A 574 -51.22 -5.97 4.82
C THR A 574 -50.08 -5.07 4.34
N THR A 575 -49.26 -5.55 3.40
CA THR A 575 -48.13 -4.79 2.86
C THR A 575 -48.56 -3.76 1.82
N CYS A 576 -49.70 -3.99 1.16
CA CYS A 576 -50.26 -3.10 0.15
C CYS A 576 -51.52 -2.37 0.63
N ALA A 577 -51.82 -2.41 1.93
CA ALA A 577 -52.95 -1.70 2.52
C ALA A 577 -52.88 -0.18 2.24
N PRO A 578 -54.02 0.53 2.17
CA PRO A 578 -54.03 1.96 1.89
C PRO A 578 -53.25 2.81 2.90
N SER A 579 -53.04 2.33 4.13
CA SER A 579 -52.18 2.98 5.12
C SER A 579 -50.70 3.00 4.73
N GLN A 580 -50.28 2.10 3.84
CA GLN A 580 -48.93 2.00 3.31
C GLN A 580 -48.76 2.81 2.01
N TRP A 581 -49.81 3.41 1.46
CA TRP A 581 -49.72 4.23 0.25
C TRP A 581 -49.20 5.63 0.57
N ALA A 582 -48.01 5.69 1.15
CA ALA A 582 -47.35 6.91 1.59
C ALA A 582 -45.83 6.78 1.53
N VAL A 583 -45.16 7.91 1.72
CA VAL A 583 -43.70 7.99 1.81
C VAL A 583 -43.32 8.56 3.18
N LYS A 584 -42.35 7.93 3.82
CA LYS A 584 -41.76 8.37 5.08
C LYS A 584 -40.38 8.95 4.80
N VAL A 585 -40.12 10.14 5.35
CA VAL A 585 -38.78 10.73 5.33
C VAL A 585 -37.97 10.10 6.46
N LEU A 586 -36.88 9.42 6.11
CA LEU A 586 -35.93 8.91 7.09
C LEU A 586 -34.86 9.97 7.33
N LYS A 587 -34.58 10.26 8.61
CA LYS A 587 -33.52 11.19 9.01
C LYS A 587 -32.27 10.38 9.30
N ALA A 588 -31.17 10.76 8.68
CA ALA A 588 -29.86 10.12 8.76
C ALA A 588 -29.23 9.95 10.17
N LYS A 589 -29.91 10.36 11.26
CA LYS A 589 -29.32 10.47 12.60
C LYS A 589 -29.51 9.26 13.50
N ASP A 590 -30.32 8.29 13.10
CA ASP A 590 -30.50 7.09 13.92
C ASP A 590 -29.38 6.11 13.50
N GLU A 591 -28.42 5.89 14.41
CA GLU A 591 -27.09 5.26 14.23
C GLU A 591 -27.08 3.81 13.67
N GLY A 592 -28.22 3.29 13.19
CA GLY A 592 -28.35 2.00 12.50
C GLY A 592 -29.10 2.05 11.16
N ASP A 593 -29.52 3.22 10.69
CA ASP A 593 -30.43 3.35 9.53
C ASP A 593 -29.71 3.54 8.18
N GLN A 594 -28.43 3.91 8.18
CA GLN A 594 -27.68 4.22 6.94
C GLN A 594 -27.10 2.98 6.24
N ALA A 595 -26.92 1.86 6.94
CA ALA A 595 -26.25 0.64 6.45
C ALA A 595 -27.07 -0.19 5.44
N LEU A 596 -28.17 0.35 4.90
CA LEU A 596 -29.24 -0.48 4.33
C LEU A 596 -29.81 0.01 2.99
N ILE A 597 -29.22 1.03 2.38
CA ILE A 597 -29.56 1.43 1.02
C ILE A 597 -28.77 0.58 0.03
N ASN A 598 -29.38 -0.51 -0.43
CA ASN A 598 -28.82 -1.36 -1.49
C ASN A 598 -28.67 -0.54 -2.79
N THR A 599 -27.42 -0.34 -3.21
CA THR A 599 -27.02 0.52 -4.34
C THR A 599 -27.56 0.05 -5.69
N LYS A 600 -28.07 -1.18 -5.79
CA LYS A 600 -28.67 -1.72 -7.03
C LYS A 600 -30.12 -1.29 -7.25
N ASN A 601 -30.86 -0.93 -6.21
CA ASN A 601 -32.31 -0.71 -6.29
C ASN A 601 -32.74 0.72 -5.92
N TRP A 602 -31.78 1.58 -5.57
CA TRP A 602 -32.00 2.96 -5.18
C TRP A 602 -31.35 3.94 -6.14
N ALA A 603 -32.04 5.02 -6.44
CA ALA A 603 -31.55 6.13 -7.21
C ALA A 603 -31.26 7.31 -6.28
N ALA A 604 -30.08 7.89 -6.42
CA ALA A 604 -29.96 9.31 -6.13
C ALA A 604 -30.77 10.03 -7.20
N GLU A 605 -31.74 10.83 -6.76
CA GLU A 605 -32.72 11.40 -7.66
C GLU A 605 -32.64 12.91 -7.68
N HIS A 606 -32.58 13.45 -8.90
CA HIS A 606 -32.81 14.85 -9.17
C HIS A 606 -34.26 15.19 -8.87
N VAL A 607 -34.52 16.04 -7.89
CA VAL A 607 -35.91 16.46 -7.65
C VAL A 607 -36.45 17.21 -8.89
N TYR A 608 -35.62 18.07 -9.48
CA TYR A 608 -35.82 18.67 -10.80
C TYR A 608 -34.97 17.93 -11.85
N GLU A 609 -35.60 17.19 -12.77
CA GLU A 609 -34.87 16.36 -13.72
C GLU A 609 -34.20 17.18 -14.85
N GLY A 610 -33.02 16.75 -15.32
CA GLY A 610 -32.32 17.42 -16.42
C GLY A 610 -33.09 17.41 -17.75
N ASN A 611 -33.97 16.42 -17.96
CA ASN A 611 -34.86 16.37 -19.12
C ASN A 611 -35.94 17.48 -19.09
N TRP A 612 -36.25 18.06 -17.93
CA TRP A 612 -37.18 19.18 -17.80
C TRP A 612 -36.54 20.48 -18.34
N VAL A 613 -35.22 20.66 -18.17
CA VAL A 613 -34.48 21.75 -18.84
C VAL A 613 -34.58 21.62 -20.36
N ARG A 614 -34.45 20.40 -20.89
CA ARG A 614 -34.66 20.12 -22.32
C ARG A 614 -36.09 20.40 -22.77
N ASP A 615 -37.09 20.09 -21.96
CA ASP A 615 -38.50 20.30 -22.34
C ASP A 615 -38.88 21.79 -22.32
N TYR A 616 -38.35 22.57 -21.37
CA TYR A 616 -38.41 24.03 -21.39
C TYR A 616 -37.74 24.62 -22.63
N TRP A 617 -36.55 24.11 -22.97
CA TRP A 617 -35.83 24.50 -24.17
C TRP A 617 -36.63 24.23 -25.46
N GLY A 618 -37.27 23.06 -25.54
CA GLY A 618 -38.17 22.71 -26.64
C GLY A 618 -39.36 23.67 -26.71
N LYS A 619 -39.94 24.02 -25.56
CA LYS A 619 -41.02 25.00 -25.47
C LYS A 619 -40.61 26.36 -26.04
N LEU A 620 -39.43 26.87 -25.68
CA LEU A 620 -38.91 28.13 -26.24
C LEU A 620 -38.73 28.08 -27.76
N ALA A 621 -38.28 26.94 -28.31
CA ALA A 621 -38.10 26.78 -29.75
C ALA A 621 -39.43 26.78 -30.53
N GLU A 622 -40.54 26.42 -29.89
CA GLU A 622 -41.90 26.48 -30.44
C GLU A 622 -42.55 27.86 -30.30
N GLU A 623 -42.00 28.77 -29.48
CA GLU A 623 -42.57 30.10 -29.29
C GLU A 623 -42.50 30.92 -30.57
N GLU A 624 -43.58 31.67 -30.84
CA GLU A 624 -43.83 32.16 -32.18
C GLU A 624 -42.76 33.11 -32.73
N HIS A 625 -42.02 33.72 -31.81
CA HIS A 625 -41.04 34.74 -32.08
C HIS A 625 -39.58 34.24 -32.03
N LEU A 626 -39.33 33.08 -31.40
CA LEU A 626 -38.04 32.39 -31.44
C LEU A 626 -38.00 31.42 -32.63
N LYS A 627 -39.05 30.61 -32.87
CA LYS A 627 -39.31 29.67 -34.01
C LYS A 627 -38.06 29.09 -34.69
N SER A 628 -37.01 28.79 -33.95
CA SER A 628 -35.75 28.29 -34.49
C SER A 628 -34.90 27.71 -33.38
N CYS A 629 -34.65 26.40 -33.48
CA CYS A 629 -33.72 25.68 -32.62
C CYS A 629 -32.33 26.34 -32.65
N ASP A 630 -31.88 26.80 -33.82
CA ASP A 630 -30.58 27.45 -33.97
C ASP A 630 -30.49 28.79 -33.24
N LYS A 631 -31.60 29.54 -33.17
CA LYS A 631 -31.65 30.78 -32.38
C LYS A 631 -31.61 30.50 -30.87
N VAL A 632 -32.40 29.54 -30.39
CA VAL A 632 -32.37 29.13 -28.98
C VAL A 632 -30.97 28.61 -28.60
N ASN A 633 -30.37 27.79 -29.48
CA ASN A 633 -29.00 27.30 -29.32
C ASN A 633 -27.95 28.43 -29.22
N ALA A 634 -28.11 29.49 -30.03
CA ALA A 634 -27.22 30.64 -30.00
C ALA A 634 -27.40 31.46 -28.71
N ILE A 635 -28.64 31.72 -28.30
CA ILE A 635 -28.98 32.48 -27.09
C ILE A 635 -28.42 31.82 -25.82
N PHE A 636 -28.56 30.51 -25.72
CA PHE A 636 -28.09 29.76 -24.55
C PHE A 636 -26.64 29.28 -24.65
N GLU A 637 -25.94 29.64 -25.73
CA GLU A 637 -24.51 29.39 -25.94
C GLU A 637 -24.09 27.91 -25.83
N ILE A 638 -24.84 26.97 -26.42
CA ILE A 638 -24.60 25.52 -26.25
C ILE A 638 -23.22 24.99 -26.69
N LYS A 639 -22.44 25.81 -27.40
CA LYS A 639 -21.08 25.46 -27.87
C LYS A 639 -20.00 26.00 -26.94
N ASN A 640 -20.39 26.77 -25.93
CA ASN A 640 -19.51 27.35 -24.94
C ASN A 640 -19.62 26.53 -23.65
N ASP A 641 -18.48 26.02 -23.16
CA ASP A 641 -18.44 25.22 -21.92
C ASP A 641 -18.88 26.04 -20.69
N ASP A 642 -18.79 27.38 -20.75
CA ASP A 642 -19.29 28.32 -19.73
C ASP A 642 -20.62 29.00 -20.11
N GLY A 643 -21.26 28.53 -21.19
CA GLY A 643 -22.51 29.08 -21.71
C GLY A 643 -23.68 28.96 -20.72
N PHE A 644 -24.77 29.67 -20.99
CA PHE A 644 -25.96 29.63 -20.13
C PHE A 644 -26.53 28.20 -19.98
N ALA A 645 -26.52 27.39 -21.04
CA ALA A 645 -26.94 25.99 -20.98
C ALA A 645 -26.09 25.14 -20.02
N SER A 646 -24.77 25.32 -20.05
CA SER A 646 -23.85 24.61 -19.14
C SER A 646 -24.07 25.04 -17.69
N ARG A 647 -24.16 26.35 -17.44
CA ARG A 647 -24.45 26.91 -16.11
C ARG A 647 -25.77 26.41 -15.53
N MET A 648 -26.82 26.29 -16.34
CA MET A 648 -28.11 25.74 -15.88
C MET A 648 -27.97 24.29 -15.44
N LEU A 649 -27.24 23.47 -16.21
CA LEU A 649 -27.02 22.06 -15.90
C LEU A 649 -26.13 21.86 -14.66
N SER A 650 -25.10 22.69 -14.46
CA SER A 650 -24.28 22.67 -13.23
C SER A 650 -25.03 23.13 -11.97
N ASN A 651 -26.20 23.76 -12.13
CA ASN A 651 -27.10 24.14 -11.03
C ASN A 651 -28.24 23.15 -10.79
N LEU A 652 -28.24 22.01 -11.49
CA LEU A 652 -29.02 20.83 -11.12
C LEU A 652 -28.28 20.04 -10.03
N GLY A 653 -28.83 18.89 -9.62
CA GLY A 653 -28.11 17.98 -8.72
C GLY A 653 -26.80 17.49 -9.35
N THR A 654 -25.68 17.75 -8.70
CA THR A 654 -24.32 17.35 -9.10
C THR A 654 -23.57 16.86 -7.86
N THR A 655 -22.34 16.37 -8.02
CA THR A 655 -21.46 16.04 -6.88
C THR A 655 -21.23 17.20 -5.91
N LYS A 656 -21.48 18.46 -6.33
CA LYS A 656 -21.30 19.66 -5.51
C LYS A 656 -22.60 20.18 -4.87
N THR A 657 -23.76 19.83 -5.44
CA THR A 657 -25.06 20.43 -5.08
C THR A 657 -26.07 19.40 -4.57
N PHE A 658 -25.71 18.12 -4.52
CA PHE A 658 -26.61 17.02 -4.19
C PHE A 658 -27.32 17.17 -2.84
N LEU A 659 -26.68 17.77 -1.84
CA LEU A 659 -27.26 17.96 -0.50
C LEU A 659 -28.54 18.80 -0.50
N ASP A 660 -28.55 19.83 -1.34
CA ASP A 660 -29.65 20.79 -1.38
C ASP A 660 -30.71 20.37 -2.42
N LEU A 661 -30.30 19.67 -3.48
CA LEU A 661 -31.09 19.55 -4.72
C LEU A 661 -31.57 18.12 -5.02
N MET A 662 -31.15 17.12 -4.25
CA MET A 662 -31.44 15.71 -4.52
C MET A 662 -32.12 15.03 -3.34
N THR A 663 -32.69 13.86 -3.61
CA THR A 663 -33.24 12.94 -2.60
C THR A 663 -32.87 11.51 -2.96
N LEU A 664 -32.86 10.61 -1.97
CA LEU A 664 -32.72 9.18 -2.23
C LEU A 664 -34.11 8.55 -2.33
N LEU A 665 -34.40 7.91 -3.46
CA LEU A 665 -35.69 7.29 -3.77
C LEU A 665 -35.44 5.95 -4.50
N PRO A 666 -36.25 4.89 -4.28
CA PRO A 666 -36.02 3.66 -5.03
C PRO A 666 -36.20 3.86 -6.54
N GLU A 667 -35.46 3.09 -7.35
CA GLU A 667 -35.37 3.30 -8.80
C GLU A 667 -36.74 3.15 -9.49
N LYS A 668 -37.61 2.28 -8.94
CA LYS A 668 -38.97 2.05 -9.46
C LYS A 668 -39.87 3.28 -9.28
N GLU A 669 -39.91 3.85 -8.08
CA GLU A 669 -40.65 5.08 -7.78
C GLU A 669 -40.10 6.26 -8.59
N ASN A 670 -38.78 6.30 -8.79
CA ASN A 670 -38.17 7.27 -9.68
C ASN A 670 -38.63 7.12 -11.14
N HIS A 671 -38.69 5.88 -11.65
CA HIS A 671 -39.20 5.61 -13.00
C HIS A 671 -40.66 6.02 -13.17
N ILE A 672 -41.51 5.76 -12.17
CA ILE A 672 -42.92 6.20 -12.17
C ILE A 672 -43.01 7.73 -12.22
N LYS A 673 -42.16 8.44 -11.46
CA LYS A 673 -42.08 9.91 -11.50
C LYS A 673 -41.76 10.40 -12.92
N TYR A 674 -40.76 9.81 -13.57
CA TYR A 674 -40.44 10.12 -14.96
C TYR A 674 -41.66 9.93 -15.89
N LEU A 675 -42.34 8.77 -15.82
CA LEU A 675 -43.51 8.47 -16.65
C LEU A 675 -44.68 9.42 -16.39
N MET A 676 -44.86 9.81 -15.12
CA MET A 676 -45.86 10.76 -14.65
C MET A 676 -45.70 12.11 -15.36
N PHE A 677 -44.50 12.70 -15.31
CA PHE A 677 -44.24 14.00 -15.95
C PHE A 677 -44.06 13.91 -17.46
N ALA A 678 -43.68 12.76 -18.01
CA ALA A 678 -43.66 12.52 -19.45
C ALA A 678 -45.05 12.31 -20.08
N GLY A 679 -46.14 12.33 -19.30
CA GLY A 679 -47.50 12.12 -19.80
C GLY A 679 -47.76 10.68 -20.29
N LYS A 680 -46.95 9.72 -19.87
CA LYS A 680 -47.00 8.32 -20.33
C LYS A 680 -47.91 7.46 -19.45
N ASN A 681 -48.09 6.21 -19.85
CA ASN A 681 -48.73 5.18 -19.02
C ASN A 681 -47.80 4.84 -17.84
N LEU A 682 -48.30 4.82 -16.60
CA LEU A 682 -47.47 4.64 -15.40
C LEU A 682 -47.16 3.17 -15.10
N ASP A 683 -48.13 2.31 -15.43
CA ASP A 683 -47.97 0.87 -15.45
C ASP A 683 -48.47 0.34 -16.80
N GLY A 684 -47.52 -0.04 -17.64
CA GLY A 684 -47.77 -0.55 -18.99
C GLY A 684 -48.60 -1.83 -19.03
N LYS A 685 -48.49 -2.67 -17.99
CA LYS A 685 -49.05 -4.03 -17.95
C LYS A 685 -50.11 -4.21 -16.88
N PHE A 686 -50.54 -3.13 -16.22
CA PHE A 686 -51.61 -3.13 -15.21
C PHE A 686 -52.85 -3.92 -15.63
N LYS A 687 -53.28 -3.76 -16.89
CA LYS A 687 -54.50 -4.37 -17.44
C LYS A 687 -54.28 -5.76 -18.04
N GLU A 688 -53.04 -6.24 -18.08
CA GLU A 688 -52.69 -7.53 -18.65
C GLU A 688 -52.99 -8.67 -17.65
N ALA A 689 -53.14 -9.88 -18.17
CA ALA A 689 -53.33 -11.08 -17.35
C ALA A 689 -52.04 -11.51 -16.65
N LYS A 690 -50.90 -11.07 -17.20
CA LYS A 690 -49.57 -11.31 -16.68
C LYS A 690 -48.86 -9.99 -16.42
N ASP A 691 -47.93 -9.97 -15.48
CA ASP A 691 -47.05 -8.82 -15.24
C ASP A 691 -45.88 -8.78 -16.24
N SER A 692 -44.88 -7.94 -16.00
CA SER A 692 -43.78 -7.78 -16.94
C SER A 692 -42.89 -9.00 -17.14
N GLY A 693 -42.92 -9.94 -16.19
CA GLY A 693 -42.12 -11.15 -16.13
C GLY A 693 -42.89 -12.39 -16.54
N GLY A 694 -44.18 -12.22 -16.87
CA GLY A 694 -45.03 -13.32 -17.31
C GLY A 694 -45.72 -14.09 -16.16
N LEU A 695 -45.63 -13.60 -14.91
CA LEU A 695 -46.34 -14.14 -13.75
C LEU A 695 -47.79 -13.62 -13.72
N PRO A 696 -48.73 -14.32 -13.05
CA PRO A 696 -50.11 -13.85 -12.91
C PRO A 696 -50.17 -12.48 -12.23
N ASN A 697 -50.78 -11.51 -12.90
CA ASN A 697 -51.02 -10.19 -12.31
C ASN A 697 -52.30 -10.27 -11.43
N THR A 698 -52.13 -10.36 -10.11
CA THR A 698 -53.24 -10.58 -9.15
C THR A 698 -53.90 -9.26 -8.72
N ALA A 699 -55.04 -9.35 -8.02
CA ALA A 699 -55.73 -8.18 -7.47
C ALA A 699 -54.85 -7.38 -6.49
N ILE A 700 -54.07 -8.09 -5.67
CA ILE A 700 -53.18 -7.50 -4.67
C ILE A 700 -52.00 -6.81 -5.36
N LYS A 701 -51.35 -7.46 -6.35
CA LYS A 701 -50.28 -6.83 -7.16
C LYS A 701 -50.72 -5.50 -7.79
N ARG A 702 -51.94 -5.46 -8.34
CA ARG A 702 -52.52 -4.22 -8.87
C ARG A 702 -52.77 -3.16 -7.79
N ALA A 703 -53.20 -3.58 -6.60
CA ALA A 703 -53.35 -2.66 -5.47
C ALA A 703 -51.99 -2.10 -5.00
N CYS A 704 -50.93 -2.90 -5.00
CA CYS A 704 -49.56 -2.44 -4.73
C CYS A 704 -49.08 -1.42 -5.78
N SER A 705 -49.32 -1.68 -7.07
CA SER A 705 -49.03 -0.76 -8.17
C SER A 705 -49.75 0.59 -8.00
N LEU A 706 -51.05 0.57 -7.64
CA LEU A 706 -51.78 1.81 -7.27
C LEU A 706 -51.12 2.52 -6.07
N GLY A 707 -50.73 1.77 -5.04
CA GLY A 707 -50.05 2.29 -3.86
C GLY A 707 -48.71 2.93 -4.14
N ARG A 708 -47.91 2.38 -5.06
CA ARG A 708 -46.62 2.99 -5.49
C ARG A 708 -46.83 4.29 -6.24
N ILE A 709 -47.81 4.34 -7.16
CA ILE A 709 -48.15 5.58 -7.88
C ILE A 709 -48.62 6.65 -6.91
N VAL A 710 -49.47 6.30 -5.93
CA VAL A 710 -49.85 7.20 -4.84
C VAL A 710 -48.62 7.62 -4.03
N GLY A 711 -47.73 6.68 -3.71
CA GLY A 711 -46.45 6.95 -3.03
C GLY A 711 -45.61 8.01 -3.74
N VAL A 712 -45.49 7.96 -5.07
CA VAL A 712 -44.80 9.00 -5.86
C VAL A 712 -45.48 10.36 -5.74
N CYS A 713 -46.83 10.41 -5.74
CA CYS A 713 -47.52 11.67 -5.48
C CYS A 713 -47.27 12.20 -4.06
N GLN A 714 -47.20 11.32 -3.05
CA GLN A 714 -46.86 11.70 -1.68
C GLN A 714 -45.39 12.15 -1.55
N TYR A 715 -44.48 11.54 -2.30
CA TYR A 715 -43.11 12.02 -2.45
C TYR A 715 -43.09 13.45 -3.01
N MET A 716 -43.82 13.74 -4.09
CA MET A 716 -43.89 15.11 -4.64
C MET A 716 -44.54 16.12 -3.69
N LYS A 717 -45.40 15.66 -2.77
CA LYS A 717 -46.02 16.48 -1.71
C LYS A 717 -45.08 16.76 -0.54
N ALA A 718 -44.12 15.87 -0.28
CA ALA A 718 -43.26 15.93 0.88
C ALA A 718 -42.49 17.26 0.93
N ARG A 719 -42.33 17.80 2.14
CA ARG A 719 -41.73 19.12 2.34
C ARG A 719 -40.29 19.15 1.82
N GLU A 720 -39.52 18.12 2.15
CA GLU A 720 -38.12 17.96 1.77
C GLU A 720 -37.95 17.99 0.25
N THR A 721 -38.80 17.24 -0.48
CA THR A 721 -38.83 17.26 -1.95
C THR A 721 -39.23 18.64 -2.47
N ARG A 722 -40.27 19.27 -1.90
CA ARG A 722 -40.69 20.62 -2.34
C ARG A 722 -39.59 21.66 -2.12
N ASP A 723 -38.93 21.64 -0.99
CA ASP A 723 -37.86 22.59 -0.64
C ASP A 723 -36.68 22.44 -1.63
N SER A 724 -36.24 21.21 -1.94
CA SER A 724 -35.20 20.94 -2.94
C SER A 724 -35.63 21.33 -4.37
N LEU A 725 -36.89 21.12 -4.73
CA LEU A 725 -37.43 21.53 -6.03
C LEU A 725 -37.39 23.05 -6.19
N LEU A 726 -37.83 23.77 -5.15
CA LEU A 726 -37.85 25.23 -5.11
C LEU A 726 -36.44 25.83 -5.17
N GLU A 727 -35.50 25.24 -4.43
CA GLU A 727 -34.10 25.66 -4.45
C GLU A 727 -33.49 25.47 -5.86
N THR A 728 -33.80 24.36 -6.53
CA THR A 728 -33.34 24.16 -7.92
C THR A 728 -33.91 25.23 -8.85
N ILE A 729 -35.22 25.50 -8.76
CA ILE A 729 -35.89 26.54 -9.55
C ILE A 729 -35.25 27.91 -9.31
N ARG A 730 -34.98 28.26 -8.04
CA ARG A 730 -34.32 29.53 -7.68
C ARG A 730 -32.95 29.67 -8.35
N ARG A 731 -32.15 28.61 -8.37
CA ARG A 731 -30.82 28.61 -9.01
C ARG A 731 -30.93 28.74 -10.53
N LEU A 732 -31.89 28.06 -11.16
CA LEU A 732 -32.16 28.20 -12.60
C LEU A 732 -32.62 29.62 -12.93
N HIS A 733 -33.54 30.18 -12.14
CA HIS A 733 -34.03 31.56 -12.28
C HIS A 733 -32.90 32.58 -12.20
N SER A 734 -31.95 32.43 -11.27
CA SER A 734 -30.77 33.32 -11.22
C SER A 734 -29.96 33.35 -12.52
N ILE A 735 -29.98 32.27 -13.30
CA ILE A 735 -29.28 32.20 -14.59
C ILE A 735 -30.14 32.80 -15.69
N LEU A 736 -31.45 32.52 -15.69
CA LEU A 736 -32.40 33.05 -16.65
C LEU A 736 -32.56 34.57 -16.50
N ASP A 737 -32.58 35.10 -15.27
CA ASP A 737 -32.55 36.55 -15.01
C ASP A 737 -31.26 37.18 -15.56
N ALA A 738 -30.11 36.51 -15.40
CA ALA A 738 -28.85 36.98 -15.99
C ALA A 738 -28.87 36.95 -17.53
N MET A 739 -29.65 36.07 -18.15
CA MET A 739 -29.91 36.11 -19.60
C MET A 739 -30.79 37.29 -19.97
N ASP A 740 -31.80 37.58 -19.15
CA ASP A 740 -32.71 38.72 -19.34
C ASP A 740 -31.99 40.08 -19.20
N ASP A 741 -30.84 40.11 -18.52
CA ASP A 741 -29.98 41.29 -18.37
C ASP A 741 -28.85 41.37 -19.43
N ASP A 742 -28.58 40.31 -20.21
CA ASP A 742 -27.48 40.30 -21.18
C ASP A 742 -27.86 41.00 -22.50
N PRO A 743 -27.20 42.12 -22.88
CA PRO A 743 -27.52 42.85 -24.10
C PRO A 743 -27.41 42.03 -25.39
N ASN A 744 -26.56 41.00 -25.41
CA ASN A 744 -26.39 40.11 -26.56
C ASN A 744 -27.55 39.11 -26.68
N VAL A 745 -28.24 38.83 -25.58
CA VAL A 745 -29.41 37.95 -25.53
C VAL A 745 -30.69 38.76 -25.75
N ILE A 746 -30.86 39.89 -25.05
CA ILE A 746 -32.02 40.78 -25.18
C ILE A 746 -32.22 41.22 -26.64
N GLY A 747 -31.13 41.56 -27.33
CA GLY A 747 -31.16 41.97 -28.75
C GLY A 747 -31.65 40.88 -29.72
N GLN A 748 -31.79 39.64 -29.26
CA GLN A 748 -32.32 38.50 -30.02
C GLN A 748 -33.76 38.13 -29.67
N THR A 749 -34.37 38.81 -28.68
CA THR A 749 -35.76 38.61 -28.24
C THR A 749 -36.66 39.78 -28.65
N PRO A 750 -37.97 39.58 -28.91
CA PRO A 750 -38.91 40.68 -29.18
C PRO A 750 -39.16 41.55 -27.95
N ALA A 751 -39.63 42.78 -28.18
CA ALA A 751 -39.97 43.72 -27.12
C ALA A 751 -41.12 43.24 -26.22
N GLU A 752 -41.98 42.34 -26.71
CA GLU A 752 -43.07 41.70 -25.95
C GLU A 752 -42.65 40.47 -25.13
N PHE A 753 -41.41 39.97 -25.28
CA PHE A 753 -40.90 38.86 -24.48
C PHE A 753 -40.60 39.38 -23.07
N LYS A 754 -41.27 38.80 -22.08
CA LYS A 754 -41.26 39.29 -20.69
C LYS A 754 -40.08 38.75 -19.85
N GLY A 755 -39.26 37.89 -20.43
CA GLY A 755 -38.08 37.32 -19.82
C GLY A 755 -38.10 35.79 -19.77
N PHE A 756 -36.91 35.18 -19.80
CA PHE A 756 -36.70 33.75 -19.73
C PHE A 756 -37.13 33.18 -18.38
N ALA A 757 -36.89 33.88 -17.26
CA ALA A 757 -37.29 33.39 -15.93
C ALA A 757 -38.81 33.28 -15.80
N LEU A 758 -39.54 34.30 -16.26
CA LEU A 758 -41.01 34.30 -16.27
C LEU A 758 -41.57 33.25 -17.24
N ALA A 759 -40.98 33.11 -18.42
CA ALA A 759 -41.37 32.06 -19.37
C ALA A 759 -41.17 30.65 -18.78
N HIS A 760 -40.10 30.45 -18.01
CA HIS A 760 -39.85 29.19 -17.29
C HIS A 760 -40.90 28.95 -16.20
N GLU A 761 -41.24 29.96 -15.41
CA GLU A 761 -42.30 29.86 -14.39
C GLU A 761 -43.65 29.46 -15.01
N GLU A 762 -44.10 30.18 -16.04
CA GLU A 762 -45.37 29.90 -16.71
C GLU A 762 -45.41 28.48 -17.29
N TRP A 763 -44.30 28.05 -17.91
CA TRP A 763 -44.15 26.69 -18.43
C TRP A 763 -44.15 25.64 -17.33
N PHE A 764 -43.34 25.82 -16.28
CA PHE A 764 -43.13 24.83 -15.23
C PHE A 764 -44.41 24.59 -14.42
N ILE A 765 -45.17 25.64 -14.11
CA ILE A 765 -46.48 25.51 -13.43
C ILE A 765 -47.42 24.63 -14.26
N GLY A 766 -47.48 24.84 -15.58
CA GLY A 766 -48.29 24.03 -16.48
C GLY A 766 -47.78 22.59 -16.58
N PHE A 767 -46.47 22.41 -16.73
CA PHE A 767 -45.80 21.12 -16.80
C PHE A 767 -46.06 20.29 -15.54
N TYR A 768 -45.86 20.88 -14.35
CA TYR A 768 -46.04 20.20 -13.07
C TYR A 768 -47.48 19.72 -12.89
N LYS A 769 -48.45 20.62 -13.13
CA LYS A 769 -49.89 20.30 -13.05
C LYS A 769 -50.30 19.20 -14.02
N ASN A 770 -49.72 19.19 -15.23
CA ASN A 770 -49.97 18.14 -16.21
C ASN A 770 -49.45 16.78 -15.75
N GLY A 771 -48.29 16.73 -15.07
CA GLY A 771 -47.76 15.51 -14.46
C GLY A 771 -48.69 14.95 -13.38
N ILE A 772 -49.10 15.78 -12.42
CA ILE A 772 -50.07 15.41 -11.36
C ILE A 772 -51.39 14.93 -11.97
N LYS A 773 -51.91 15.67 -12.95
CA LYS A 773 -53.14 15.29 -13.66
C LYS A 773 -52.99 13.97 -14.42
N ASN A 774 -51.84 13.68 -15.01
CA ASN A 774 -51.57 12.39 -15.64
C ASN A 774 -51.67 11.27 -14.59
N ALA A 775 -51.01 11.40 -13.43
CA ALA A 775 -51.11 10.41 -12.36
C ALA A 775 -52.54 10.19 -11.87
N GLN A 776 -53.29 11.26 -11.59
CA GLN A 776 -54.70 11.19 -11.21
C GLN A 776 -55.55 10.47 -12.26
N THR A 777 -55.37 10.82 -13.54
CA THR A 777 -56.10 10.21 -14.66
C THR A 777 -55.81 8.71 -14.79
N ARG A 778 -54.53 8.30 -14.62
CA ARG A 778 -54.11 6.90 -14.71
C ARG A 778 -54.60 6.09 -13.51
N LEU A 779 -54.47 6.62 -12.29
CA LEU A 779 -55.03 6.02 -11.08
C LEU A 779 -56.55 5.78 -11.22
N GLN A 780 -57.27 6.78 -11.73
CA GLN A 780 -58.71 6.68 -11.94
C GLN A 780 -59.07 5.63 -13.00
N ASP A 781 -58.35 5.59 -14.13
CA ASP A 781 -58.54 4.58 -15.18
C ASP A 781 -58.27 3.16 -14.67
N TYR A 782 -57.16 2.96 -13.96
CA TYR A 782 -56.77 1.68 -13.38
C TYR A 782 -57.78 1.17 -12.34
N ALA A 783 -58.20 2.04 -11.41
CA ALA A 783 -59.19 1.71 -10.40
C ALA A 783 -60.56 1.36 -11.01
N ASN A 784 -61.04 2.16 -11.96
CA ASN A 784 -62.28 1.88 -12.69
C ASN A 784 -62.21 0.56 -13.47
N TRP A 785 -61.07 0.27 -14.09
CA TRP A 785 -60.86 -0.99 -14.79
C TRP A 785 -60.90 -2.18 -13.84
N MET A 786 -60.27 -2.11 -12.66
CA MET A 786 -60.35 -3.18 -11.65
C MET A 786 -61.80 -3.43 -11.21
N MET A 787 -62.53 -2.37 -10.87
CA MET A 787 -63.92 -2.49 -10.39
C MET A 787 -64.89 -3.04 -11.44
N THR A 788 -64.63 -2.78 -12.73
CA THR A 788 -65.57 -3.13 -13.81
C THR A 788 -65.17 -4.38 -14.59
N LYS A 789 -63.88 -4.54 -14.94
CA LYS A 789 -63.37 -5.64 -15.76
C LYS A 789 -62.82 -6.81 -14.95
N ARG A 790 -62.43 -6.57 -13.69
CA ARG A 790 -61.94 -7.58 -12.74
C ARG A 790 -62.78 -7.60 -11.46
N LYS A 791 -64.10 -7.42 -11.60
CA LYS A 791 -65.04 -7.25 -10.47
C LYS A 791 -64.91 -8.33 -9.39
N ALA A 792 -64.83 -9.60 -9.77
CA ALA A 792 -64.69 -10.70 -8.82
C ALA A 792 -63.37 -10.67 -8.04
N GLU A 793 -62.28 -10.24 -8.70
CA GLU A 793 -60.97 -10.05 -8.07
C GLU A 793 -60.98 -8.85 -7.12
N TYR A 794 -61.65 -7.75 -7.51
CA TYR A 794 -61.85 -6.57 -6.65
C TYR A 794 -62.71 -6.88 -5.40
N GLU A 795 -63.82 -7.60 -5.57
CA GLU A 795 -64.72 -7.97 -4.47
C GLU A 795 -64.08 -8.96 -3.48
N ALA A 796 -63.01 -9.64 -3.89
CA ALA A 796 -62.22 -10.53 -3.04
C ALA A 796 -61.20 -9.78 -2.16
N LEU A 797 -60.90 -8.50 -2.44
CA LEU A 797 -59.97 -7.70 -1.64
C LEU A 797 -60.57 -7.33 -0.28
N GLY A 798 -59.72 -7.06 0.71
CA GLY A 798 -60.09 -6.47 1.99
C GLY A 798 -60.84 -5.14 1.85
N ARG A 799 -61.71 -4.83 2.82
CA ARG A 799 -62.61 -3.66 2.78
C ARG A 799 -61.89 -2.32 2.62
N ASP A 800 -60.71 -2.19 3.22
CA ASP A 800 -59.93 -0.95 3.18
C ASP A 800 -59.40 -0.70 1.77
N LEU A 801 -58.84 -1.73 1.12
CA LEU A 801 -58.43 -1.69 -0.28
C LEU A 801 -59.61 -1.40 -1.21
N GLN A 802 -60.76 -2.07 -1.00
CA GLN A 802 -61.95 -1.80 -1.81
C GLN A 802 -62.42 -0.35 -1.72
N THR A 803 -62.32 0.24 -0.52
CA THR A 803 -62.70 1.64 -0.27
C THR A 803 -61.73 2.59 -0.96
N ALA A 804 -60.42 2.39 -0.78
CA ALA A 804 -59.40 3.22 -1.41
C ALA A 804 -59.47 3.16 -2.95
N ILE A 805 -59.64 1.98 -3.54
CA ILE A 805 -59.80 1.83 -4.99
C ILE A 805 -61.07 2.55 -5.48
N ARG A 806 -62.16 2.53 -4.71
CA ARG A 806 -63.39 3.26 -5.07
C ARG A 806 -63.17 4.77 -5.06
N GLU A 807 -62.49 5.29 -4.04
CA GLU A 807 -62.12 6.71 -3.92
C GLU A 807 -61.17 7.17 -5.05
N LEU A 808 -60.29 6.29 -5.54
CA LEU A 808 -59.48 6.56 -6.73
C LEU A 808 -60.33 6.56 -8.01
N ALA A 809 -61.29 5.64 -8.13
CA ALA A 809 -62.16 5.51 -9.30
C ALA A 809 -63.14 6.68 -9.43
N ASP A 810 -63.66 7.20 -8.32
CA ASP A 810 -64.55 8.36 -8.28
C ASP A 810 -63.81 9.70 -8.40
N GLY A 811 -62.51 9.73 -8.08
CA GLY A 811 -61.68 10.93 -8.14
C GLY A 811 -62.04 12.00 -7.11
N SER A 812 -62.74 11.63 -6.03
CA SER A 812 -63.24 12.55 -5.00
C SER A 812 -62.21 12.89 -3.92
N GLN A 813 -61.14 12.11 -3.80
CA GLN A 813 -60.14 12.18 -2.72
C GLN A 813 -58.72 12.49 -3.22
N TRP A 814 -58.55 13.29 -4.28
CA TRP A 814 -57.21 13.60 -4.80
C TRP A 814 -56.31 14.28 -3.77
N GLU A 815 -56.86 15.09 -2.85
CA GLU A 815 -56.07 15.71 -1.79
C GLU A 815 -55.38 14.67 -0.86
N LYS A 816 -56.03 13.53 -0.68
CA LYS A 816 -55.52 12.39 0.09
C LYS A 816 -54.49 11.58 -0.70
N TYR A 817 -54.76 11.30 -1.98
CA TYR A 817 -53.99 10.32 -2.76
C TYR A 817 -52.94 10.93 -3.69
N CYS A 818 -53.27 12.00 -4.40
CA CYS A 818 -52.35 12.65 -5.34
C CYS A 818 -52.65 14.15 -5.45
N PRO A 819 -52.31 14.94 -4.43
CA PRO A 819 -52.64 16.37 -4.39
C PRO A 819 -51.78 17.19 -5.34
N ASP A 820 -52.35 18.27 -5.89
CA ASP A 820 -51.61 19.34 -6.55
C ASP A 820 -51.03 20.28 -5.47
N ALA A 821 -49.97 19.84 -4.81
CA ALA A 821 -49.45 20.45 -3.59
C ALA A 821 -48.29 21.44 -3.84
N PHE A 822 -47.94 21.73 -5.09
CA PHE A 822 -46.81 22.63 -5.38
C PHE A 822 -47.26 24.08 -5.50
N ASP A 823 -46.87 24.87 -4.51
CA ASP A 823 -47.04 26.32 -4.53
C ASP A 823 -45.77 26.94 -5.14
N TYR A 824 -45.87 27.36 -6.41
CA TYR A 824 -44.77 28.04 -7.09
C TYR A 824 -44.61 29.43 -6.45
N PRO A 825 -43.42 29.84 -6.02
CA PRO A 825 -43.21 31.17 -5.46
C PRO A 825 -43.37 32.17 -6.59
N VAL A 826 -44.54 32.79 -6.67
CA VAL A 826 -44.77 33.94 -7.56
C VAL A 826 -43.80 35.03 -7.13
N HIS A 827 -42.89 35.42 -8.02
CA HIS A 827 -41.81 36.41 -7.85
C HIS A 827 -41.80 37.19 -6.51
N ALA A 828 -40.75 36.99 -5.71
CA ALA A 828 -40.35 37.92 -4.64
C ALA A 828 -39.45 39.02 -5.21
#